data_AF-A0A485LHF6-F1
#
_entry.id   AF-A0A485LHF6-F1
#
_cell.length_a   1.000
_cell.length_b   1.000
_cell.length_c   1.000
_cell.angle_alpha   90.00
_cell.angle_beta   90.00
_cell.angle_gamma   90.00
#
_symmetry.space_group_name_H-M   'P 1'
#
loop_
_entity.id
_entity.type
_entity.pdbx_description
1 polymer ?
#
loop_
_entity_poly.entity_id
_entity_poly.type
_entity_poly.pdbx_seq_one_letter_code
_entity_poly.pdbx_strand_id
1 'polypeptide(L)'
;MEALGAELRGHDVSNAITIDGRTRIPQDEDPTVEDEMTHSEDMVFSPYVCQSMAIGIQHPGTISEAALLSTAPLPPCTYPTDAFPKELIDEGKLTNLQLEGVLYACMQHQRILPSGERCGFFLGDGTGVGKGRQLAGIVFENLCRGRKKHLWFSVSNDLRIDAERDLRDIGCHVNVIDGCQQLEKEKAKGFGLSSKTGVLYSTYSTLTSNYNHATKSRLAQIVEWCGPGYDGCILFDECHKAKHGELSDKNATASKVAQAVQKIQALLPKARVVYCSATGVGGIEHMAYMSRLGLWGPSTAFQGFSEFLRTIKSRGMGAMEMLAIEMKLQGKYLSRGLSYVGAEFELNTVNLDDTQRHLYDNAVKFWNILIPSLDRACGITRTQGEAMRVMWGFHQRFFRQLCMCLKVPFIIETVRECLASGQCAVIGLQTTGEASMERSNLLDSKSSTLVSLCERILIDFVTLHFPTKIKMEQNTAHNSTMFNTVDTTNSFLLSSFEMSEDLVATCNILPDGTKESIVCLELKNALLAEIPRLGLPPNPLDHLIDALGGETHVAELTGRRHRIVKSNGFFKMKSRGLNLDLVNQEERQQFMKGQKLVAIISDAASTGISLHADKRCKNQRRRVHITLELPWSADKAIQQLGRSHRSNQSCAPIYKLVTTNCGGETRFVAAVAKKMMTMGALTKGDRRAGSGQDLSGYHFETKYGFQAIREVLRCILNDFFVIGVDIPAMIRAFPCLVSPLHMNAIFTQNLKDIGLYSPNQPTVSVKLFLNRLLGLAPLHQNALFYYFEKALQTIIGKAQQEGKYDEGYDDIKGRKATLMSERDIGSNVTYSHVLVDRGISWEEATSIHQNVSSDYVAEFYISNQKYFGEYLYMLMITGGRSCSVIRPNTGYMFLEPTKIDDLRDKYTVTKPKNAERGWKRIFEHCESRCIHTTGCKQGETCRVGMRKMQYHLLSGSLLPIWKMLEQLVTGQNDPTSNSALRIVRITLTNSSKQKLVGVNFPMDMVSTLQSALIVMAANTKIHVEPVSAIDVKSKEHISQSKKTILSFFAPQGSKSDVKRPRVDSTPLLPSTDSRRASLPSYTTPAKKSVDVKRVSPSDKSISSFFAPKSVPREDSKPKAEDLDSSMTIDLVSDEDEC
;
A
#
# COMPACT_ATOMS: atom_id res chain seq x y z
N MET A 1 8.83 -52.13 -62.28
CA MET A 1 9.55 -51.58 -63.46
C MET A 1 9.01 -50.18 -63.65
N GLU A 2 9.77 -49.10 -63.49
CA GLU A 2 11.19 -48.86 -63.12
C GLU A 2 11.20 -47.67 -62.12
N ALA A 3 11.90 -47.71 -60.98
CA ALA A 3 13.32 -47.34 -60.78
C ALA A 3 13.66 -45.88 -61.19
N LEU A 4 14.35 -45.04 -60.39
CA LEU A 4 14.77 -45.07 -58.97
C LEU A 4 15.34 -43.67 -58.58
N GLY A 5 15.27 -43.23 -57.29
CA GLY A 5 16.16 -42.17 -56.77
C GLY A 5 15.58 -41.18 -55.72
N ALA A 6 16.30 -41.02 -54.60
CA ALA A 6 16.26 -39.95 -53.55
C ALA A 6 14.89 -39.32 -53.16
N GLU A 7 14.38 -39.49 -51.93
CA GLU A 7 14.84 -38.80 -50.69
C GLU A 7 14.84 -37.27 -50.82
N LEU A 8 14.12 -36.50 -50.00
CA LEU A 8 13.80 -36.68 -48.57
C LEU A 8 12.28 -36.62 -48.26
N ARG A 9 11.86 -37.25 -47.16
CA ARG A 9 10.57 -37.00 -46.48
C ARG A 9 10.80 -36.82 -44.98
N GLY A 10 10.02 -35.93 -44.36
CA GLY A 10 9.74 -35.97 -42.92
C GLY A 10 8.28 -36.36 -42.67
N HIS A 11 7.93 -36.53 -41.40
CA HIS A 11 6.58 -36.45 -40.80
C HIS A 11 6.80 -36.16 -39.28
N ASP A 12 6.06 -35.31 -38.58
CA ASP A 12 4.61 -35.17 -38.34
C ASP A 12 4.04 -36.02 -37.19
N VAL A 13 3.61 -35.28 -36.15
CA VAL A 13 2.47 -35.46 -35.22
C VAL A 13 2.17 -36.81 -34.54
N SER A 14 1.94 -36.74 -33.21
CA SER A 14 1.16 -37.67 -32.34
C SER A 14 1.74 -39.08 -32.09
N ASN A 15 1.80 -39.58 -30.85
CA ASN A 15 0.65 -39.81 -29.95
C ASN A 15 1.04 -39.86 -28.45
N ALA A 16 0.03 -39.92 -27.58
CA ALA A 16 0.17 -40.08 -26.12
C ALA A 16 0.17 -41.56 -25.69
N ILE A 17 0.85 -41.91 -24.59
CA ILE A 17 0.70 -43.23 -23.94
C ILE A 17 0.73 -43.13 -22.40
N THR A 18 -0.43 -43.47 -21.80
CA THR A 18 -0.63 -44.27 -20.56
C THR A 18 -0.11 -43.83 -19.18
N ILE A 19 -1.03 -43.86 -18.21
CA ILE A 19 -0.78 -44.00 -16.76
C ILE A 19 -0.50 -45.49 -16.45
N ASP A 20 0.53 -45.81 -15.68
CA ASP A 20 0.63 -47.11 -14.99
C ASP A 20 0.91 -46.91 -13.50
N GLY A 21 0.32 -47.76 -12.66
CA GLY A 21 0.27 -47.61 -11.21
C GLY A 21 0.96 -48.75 -10.49
N ARG A 22 1.88 -48.43 -9.57
CA ARG A 22 2.43 -49.42 -8.63
C ARG A 22 2.39 -48.91 -7.20
N THR A 23 1.55 -49.56 -6.41
CA THR A 23 1.51 -49.46 -4.95
C THR A 23 2.86 -49.84 -4.35
N ARG A 24 3.28 -49.10 -3.32
CA ARG A 24 4.23 -49.56 -2.31
C ARG A 24 3.68 -49.25 -0.92
N ILE A 25 3.92 -50.18 -0.01
CA ILE A 25 3.46 -50.19 1.38
C ILE A 25 4.43 -49.33 2.22
N PRO A 26 3.99 -48.67 3.30
CA PRO A 26 4.90 -47.95 4.19
C PRO A 26 5.93 -48.90 4.84
N GLN A 27 7.13 -48.39 5.09
CA GLN A 27 8.08 -48.96 6.04
C GLN A 27 8.60 -47.83 6.94
N ASP A 28 8.83 -48.16 8.20
CA ASP A 28 9.10 -47.18 9.25
C ASP A 28 10.54 -46.67 9.29
N GLU A 29 10.68 -45.46 9.84
CA GLU A 29 11.82 -44.77 10.45
C GLU A 29 13.28 -45.23 10.19
N ASP A 30 14.10 -44.30 9.70
CA ASP A 30 15.50 -44.16 10.16
C ASP A 30 15.88 -42.64 10.20
N PRO A 31 16.20 -42.04 11.36
CA PRO A 31 16.14 -40.57 11.54
C PRO A 31 17.49 -39.84 11.39
N THR A 32 18.18 -39.99 10.25
CA THR A 32 19.36 -39.15 9.93
C THR A 32 19.37 -38.63 8.49
N VAL A 33 18.80 -37.44 8.30
CA VAL A 33 19.10 -36.57 7.14
C VAL A 33 19.60 -35.25 7.71
N GLU A 34 20.87 -34.92 7.46
CA GLU A 34 21.39 -33.58 7.78
C GLU A 34 20.71 -32.55 6.86
N ASP A 35 20.29 -31.41 7.41
CA ASP A 35 19.53 -30.39 6.67
C ASP A 35 20.22 -30.02 5.34
N GLU A 36 19.57 -30.32 4.21
CA GLU A 36 20.00 -29.81 2.91
C GLU A 36 20.07 -28.28 3.00
N MET A 37 21.27 -27.72 2.78
CA MET A 37 21.55 -26.29 2.86
C MET A 37 20.93 -25.49 1.71
N THR A 38 19.60 -25.51 1.63
CA THR A 38 18.83 -24.44 0.99
C THR A 38 19.30 -23.11 1.59
N HIS A 39 19.68 -22.16 0.73
CA HIS A 39 20.15 -20.85 1.19
C HIS A 39 18.98 -20.08 1.82
N SER A 40 18.79 -20.25 3.12
CA SER A 40 17.72 -19.67 3.95
C SER A 40 17.86 -18.14 4.16
N GLU A 41 18.45 -17.44 3.20
CA GLU A 41 18.83 -16.05 3.31
C GLU A 41 17.69 -15.13 2.84
N ASP A 42 17.55 -14.00 3.53
CA ASP A 42 16.47 -13.03 3.35
C ASP A 42 15.03 -13.56 3.51
N MET A 43 14.76 -14.21 4.64
CA MET A 43 13.50 -13.92 5.34
C MET A 43 13.44 -12.43 5.74
N VAL A 44 12.26 -11.82 5.57
CA VAL A 44 12.08 -10.36 5.77
C VAL A 44 10.84 -9.98 6.56
N PHE A 45 9.87 -10.88 6.72
CA PHE A 45 8.81 -10.75 7.70
C PHE A 45 9.07 -11.73 8.84
N SER A 46 9.48 -11.22 9.99
CA SER A 46 9.65 -12.03 11.20
C SER A 46 8.27 -12.30 11.81
N PRO A 47 7.94 -13.55 12.17
CA PRO A 47 6.77 -13.85 12.99
C PRO A 47 6.82 -13.02 14.28
N TYR A 48 5.75 -12.30 14.59
CA TYR A 48 5.71 -11.42 15.76
C TYR A 48 4.96 -12.09 16.91
N VAL A 49 5.67 -12.34 18.00
CA VAL A 49 5.10 -12.76 19.28
C VAL A 49 5.14 -11.56 20.22
N CYS A 50 4.00 -11.26 20.85
CA CYS A 50 3.90 -10.20 21.85
C CYS A 50 4.68 -10.62 23.10
N GLN A 51 5.86 -10.04 23.32
CA GLN A 51 6.73 -10.36 24.45
C GLN A 51 6.52 -9.43 25.65
N SER A 52 6.02 -8.19 25.46
CA SER A 52 5.84 -7.26 26.58
C SER A 52 4.56 -7.48 27.37
N MET A 53 3.63 -8.33 26.91
CA MET A 53 2.36 -8.63 27.56
C MET A 53 2.17 -10.13 27.77
N ALA A 54 2.40 -10.60 28.99
CA ALA A 54 2.16 -11.99 29.40
C ALA A 54 0.67 -12.32 29.68
N ILE A 55 -0.27 -11.40 29.40
CA ILE A 55 -1.70 -11.55 29.72
C ILE A 55 -2.59 -11.40 28.47
N GLY A 56 -3.71 -12.14 28.46
CA GLY A 56 -4.71 -12.13 27.39
C GLY A 56 -4.42 -13.13 26.27
N ILE A 57 -5.46 -13.46 25.51
CA ILE A 57 -5.37 -14.45 24.42
C ILE A 57 -4.47 -13.93 23.28
N GLN A 58 -3.69 -14.84 22.69
CA GLN A 58 -2.92 -14.59 21.47
C GLN A 58 -3.82 -14.15 20.30
N HIS A 59 -3.33 -13.27 19.43
CA HIS A 59 -4.09 -12.77 18.30
C HIS A 59 -4.47 -13.89 17.29
N PRO A 60 -5.75 -14.04 16.88
CA PRO A 60 -6.27 -15.21 16.15
C PRO A 60 -5.91 -15.27 14.65
N GLY A 61 -4.94 -14.48 14.22
CA GLY A 61 -4.37 -14.53 12.88
C GLY A 61 -2.88 -14.22 12.96
N THR A 62 -2.05 -15.00 12.26
CA THR A 62 -0.58 -14.93 12.30
C THR A 62 -0.09 -13.51 12.02
N ILE A 63 0.56 -12.88 13.00
CA ILE A 63 1.11 -11.54 12.86
C ILE A 63 2.62 -11.61 12.58
N SER A 64 3.10 -10.67 11.77
CA SER A 64 4.50 -10.48 11.43
C SER A 64 4.87 -9.00 11.40
N GLU A 65 6.05 -8.64 11.88
CA GLU A 65 6.67 -7.34 11.58
C GLU A 65 7.82 -7.52 10.58
N ALA A 66 8.38 -6.44 10.02
CA ALA A 66 9.52 -6.60 9.11
C ALA A 66 10.82 -6.85 9.91
N ALA A 67 11.76 -7.58 9.32
CA ALA A 67 12.93 -8.10 10.03
C ALA A 67 13.75 -7.00 10.73
N LEU A 68 13.92 -5.83 10.10
CA LEU A 68 14.59 -4.68 10.73
C LEU A 68 13.84 -4.02 11.90
N LEU A 69 12.52 -4.14 12.02
CA LEU A 69 11.86 -3.77 13.28
C LEU A 69 12.01 -4.86 14.33
N SER A 70 12.10 -6.14 13.95
CA SER A 70 12.31 -7.23 14.90
C SER A 70 13.69 -7.24 15.57
N THR A 71 14.68 -6.53 15.02
CA THR A 71 15.98 -6.30 15.70
C THR A 71 15.89 -5.26 16.83
N ALA A 72 14.77 -4.54 16.96
CA ALA A 72 14.53 -3.56 18.00
C ALA A 72 13.46 -4.06 18.98
N PRO A 73 13.80 -4.37 20.25
CA PRO A 73 12.80 -4.65 21.26
C PRO A 73 12.00 -3.37 21.60
N LEU A 74 10.82 -3.55 22.17
CA LEU A 74 10.09 -2.44 22.78
C LEU A 74 10.67 -2.13 24.18
N PRO A 75 10.69 -0.86 24.62
CA PRO A 75 11.08 -0.54 25.99
C PRO A 75 10.06 -1.12 26.98
N PRO A 76 10.45 -1.57 28.18
CA PRO A 76 9.53 -2.20 29.14
C PRO A 76 8.26 -1.37 29.38
N CYS A 77 7.10 -2.00 29.25
CA CYS A 77 5.82 -1.32 29.44
C CYS A 77 5.54 -1.09 30.93
N THR A 78 5.44 0.17 31.34
CA THR A 78 5.19 0.57 32.75
C THR A 78 3.75 1.00 33.02
N TYR A 79 2.85 0.87 32.04
CA TYR A 79 1.46 1.30 32.16
C TYR A 79 0.56 0.20 32.77
N PRO A 80 -0.28 0.49 33.77
CA PRO A 80 -1.12 -0.52 34.42
C PRO A 80 -2.34 -0.92 33.58
N THR A 81 -2.81 -2.14 33.80
CA THR A 81 -3.97 -2.76 33.11
C THR A 81 -5.27 -2.70 33.91
N ASP A 82 -5.24 -2.07 35.09
CA ASP A 82 -6.35 -1.90 36.05
C ASP A 82 -7.65 -1.31 35.45
N ALA A 83 -7.53 -0.51 34.38
CA ALA A 83 -8.68 0.01 33.65
C ALA A 83 -9.57 -1.10 33.06
N PHE A 84 -9.00 -2.21 32.58
CA PHE A 84 -9.73 -3.25 31.86
C PHE A 84 -10.36 -4.29 32.82
N PRO A 85 -11.58 -4.79 32.55
CA PRO A 85 -12.12 -5.99 33.22
C PRO A 85 -11.30 -7.23 32.85
N LYS A 86 -11.26 -8.24 33.73
CA LYS A 86 -10.57 -9.51 33.45
C LYS A 86 -11.25 -10.24 32.29
N GLU A 87 -12.57 -10.26 32.32
CA GLU A 87 -13.47 -10.82 31.32
C GLU A 87 -13.21 -10.25 29.91
N LEU A 88 -12.73 -9.00 29.79
CA LEU A 88 -12.37 -8.40 28.51
C LEU A 88 -11.09 -9.01 27.92
N ILE A 89 -10.13 -9.32 28.78
CA ILE A 89 -8.82 -9.89 28.45
C ILE A 89 -8.91 -11.41 28.26
N ASP A 90 -9.64 -12.08 29.16
CA ASP A 90 -9.76 -13.54 29.26
C ASP A 90 -10.73 -14.11 28.21
N GLU A 91 -11.72 -13.34 27.74
CA GLU A 91 -12.52 -13.69 26.54
C GLU A 91 -11.86 -13.25 25.21
N GLY A 92 -10.68 -12.61 25.25
CA GLY A 92 -9.97 -12.14 24.06
C GLY A 92 -10.66 -11.03 23.26
N LYS A 93 -11.55 -10.25 23.89
CA LYS A 93 -12.21 -9.08 23.26
C LYS A 93 -11.16 -8.07 22.79
N LEU A 94 -10.12 -7.85 23.61
CA LEU A 94 -8.81 -7.38 23.16
C LEU A 94 -7.79 -8.52 23.33
N THR A 95 -7.03 -8.80 22.28
CA THR A 95 -5.94 -9.79 22.31
C THR A 95 -4.69 -9.18 22.96
N ASN A 96 -3.75 -9.99 23.46
CA ASN A 96 -2.52 -9.51 24.11
C ASN A 96 -1.77 -8.44 23.28
N LEU A 97 -1.63 -8.68 21.97
CA LEU A 97 -1.01 -7.81 20.97
C LEU A 97 -1.79 -6.50 20.73
N GLN A 98 -3.12 -6.50 20.90
CA GLN A 98 -3.94 -5.30 20.81
C GLN A 98 -3.84 -4.48 22.10
N LEU A 99 -3.85 -5.15 23.25
CA LEU A 99 -3.63 -4.53 24.57
C LEU A 99 -2.24 -3.88 24.66
N GLU A 100 -1.19 -4.54 24.14
CA GLU A 100 0.16 -3.98 23.96
C GLU A 100 0.10 -2.58 23.30
N GLY A 101 -0.60 -2.46 22.16
CA GLY A 101 -0.72 -1.19 21.44
C GLY A 101 -1.50 -0.10 22.17
N VAL A 102 -2.50 -0.49 22.98
CA VAL A 102 -3.25 0.43 23.85
C VAL A 102 -2.35 0.97 24.97
N LEU A 103 -1.58 0.11 25.61
CA LEU A 103 -0.74 0.47 26.76
C LEU A 103 0.46 1.33 26.36
N TYR A 104 1.13 1.04 25.23
CA TYR A 104 2.20 1.93 24.72
C TYR A 104 1.67 3.31 24.35
N ALA A 105 0.46 3.42 23.80
CA ALA A 105 -0.17 4.71 23.55
C ALA A 105 -0.40 5.50 24.85
N CYS A 106 -1.03 4.87 25.84
CA CYS A 106 -1.28 5.50 27.14
C CYS A 106 0.02 5.84 27.91
N MET A 107 1.08 5.05 27.76
CA MET A 107 2.41 5.33 28.33
C MET A 107 3.07 6.58 27.69
N GLN A 108 3.01 6.74 26.36
CA GLN A 108 3.47 7.99 25.73
C GLN A 108 2.60 9.17 26.14
N HIS A 109 1.29 8.97 26.31
CA HIS A 109 0.37 10.02 26.76
C HIS A 109 0.65 10.53 28.18
N GLN A 110 1.48 9.88 29.00
CA GLN A 110 1.97 10.45 30.26
C GLN A 110 3.06 11.51 30.04
N ARG A 111 3.80 11.46 28.93
CA ARG A 111 4.98 12.30 28.67
C ARG A 111 4.55 13.68 28.15
N ILE A 112 5.08 14.74 28.76
CA ILE A 112 4.99 16.11 28.25
C ILE A 112 6.31 16.48 27.56
N LEU A 113 6.20 16.97 26.33
CA LEU A 113 7.31 17.44 25.51
C LEU A 113 7.85 18.79 26.03
N PRO A 114 9.10 19.17 25.72
CA PRO A 114 9.67 20.47 26.07
C PRO A 114 8.88 21.69 25.52
N SER A 115 8.04 21.52 24.50
CA SER A 115 7.08 22.55 24.03
C SER A 115 5.88 22.76 24.96
N GLY A 116 5.78 22.03 26.07
CA GLY A 116 4.63 22.00 26.98
C GLY A 116 3.47 21.13 26.49
N GLU A 117 3.56 20.61 25.27
CA GLU A 117 2.58 19.74 24.62
C GLU A 117 2.64 18.30 25.13
N ARG A 118 1.50 17.60 25.16
CA ARG A 118 1.48 16.15 25.46
C ARG A 118 1.98 15.33 24.27
N CYS A 119 2.88 14.38 24.52
CA CYS A 119 3.39 13.46 23.50
C CYS A 119 2.28 12.57 22.94
N GLY A 120 2.37 12.27 21.64
CA GLY A 120 1.44 11.39 20.91
C GLY A 120 2.09 10.07 20.53
N PHE A 121 1.26 9.15 20.02
CA PHE A 121 1.65 7.80 19.63
C PHE A 121 1.29 7.54 18.16
N PHE A 122 2.09 6.75 17.44
CA PHE A 122 1.81 6.32 16.06
C PHE A 122 1.54 4.81 15.99
N LEU A 123 0.26 4.46 15.76
CA LEU A 123 -0.18 3.10 15.45
C LEU A 123 -0.12 2.87 13.93
N GLY A 124 1.01 2.32 13.47
CA GLY A 124 1.28 1.97 12.07
C GLY A 124 0.76 0.60 11.63
N ASP A 125 0.16 -0.18 12.54
CA ASP A 125 -0.32 -1.55 12.31
C ASP A 125 -1.08 -1.74 10.97
N GLY A 126 -0.90 -2.91 10.36
CA GLY A 126 -1.53 -3.29 9.10
C GLY A 126 -3.06 -3.40 9.13
N THR A 127 -3.65 -3.65 7.97
CA THR A 127 -5.02 -4.20 7.89
C THR A 127 -5.05 -5.59 8.55
N GLY A 128 -6.16 -5.92 9.20
CA GLY A 128 -6.33 -7.21 9.90
C GLY A 128 -5.88 -7.25 11.37
N VAL A 129 -4.97 -6.38 11.83
CA VAL A 129 -4.46 -6.42 13.23
C VAL A 129 -5.45 -5.84 14.27
N GLY A 130 -6.56 -5.25 13.82
CA GLY A 130 -7.61 -4.75 14.71
C GLY A 130 -7.39 -3.33 15.24
N LYS A 131 -6.80 -2.42 14.43
CA LYS A 131 -6.58 -1.01 14.79
C LYS A 131 -7.80 -0.32 15.41
N GLY A 132 -9.01 -0.53 14.89
CA GLY A 132 -10.24 0.07 15.42
C GLY A 132 -10.57 -0.40 16.85
N ARG A 133 -10.32 -1.67 17.19
CA ARG A 133 -10.39 -2.17 18.57
C ARG A 133 -9.30 -1.58 19.47
N GLN A 134 -8.09 -1.36 18.96
CA GLN A 134 -7.03 -0.67 19.72
C GLN A 134 -7.40 0.80 19.99
N LEU A 135 -7.93 1.52 19.00
CA LEU A 135 -8.48 2.88 19.17
C LEU A 135 -9.64 2.91 20.19
N ALA A 136 -10.55 1.93 20.12
CA ALA A 136 -11.62 1.75 21.09
C ALA A 136 -11.08 1.46 22.52
N GLY A 137 -10.02 0.67 22.64
CA GLY A 137 -9.35 0.36 23.91
C GLY A 137 -8.71 1.59 24.57
N ILE A 138 -8.06 2.45 23.77
CA ILE A 138 -7.50 3.73 24.25
C ILE A 138 -8.62 4.66 24.75
N VAL A 139 -9.77 4.69 24.07
CA VAL A 139 -10.95 5.43 24.52
C VAL A 139 -11.55 4.84 25.80
N PHE A 140 -11.67 3.50 25.90
CA PHE A 140 -12.16 2.80 27.08
C PHE A 140 -11.30 3.07 28.32
N GLU A 141 -9.98 3.02 28.18
CA GLU A 141 -9.02 3.37 29.24
C GLU A 141 -9.30 4.79 29.75
N ASN A 142 -9.32 5.77 28.84
CA ASN A 142 -9.44 7.17 29.22
C ASN A 142 -10.84 7.51 29.80
N LEU A 143 -11.89 6.80 29.39
CA LEU A 143 -13.21 6.84 30.02
C LEU A 143 -13.17 6.27 31.45
N CYS A 144 -12.47 5.16 31.70
CA CYS A 144 -12.23 4.62 33.04
C CYS A 144 -11.46 5.60 33.93
N ARG A 145 -10.57 6.43 33.37
CA ARG A 145 -9.89 7.53 34.06
C ARG A 145 -10.73 8.81 34.19
N GLY A 146 -12.04 8.74 33.93
CA GLY A 146 -12.97 9.85 34.10
C GLY A 146 -12.95 10.91 32.99
N ARG A 147 -12.22 10.72 31.88
CA ARG A 147 -12.22 11.65 30.73
C ARG A 147 -13.45 11.39 29.87
N LYS A 148 -14.37 12.37 29.79
CA LYS A 148 -15.74 12.16 29.28
C LYS A 148 -15.96 12.65 27.84
N LYS A 149 -14.90 13.06 27.13
CA LYS A 149 -14.95 13.62 25.77
C LYS A 149 -13.73 13.18 24.96
N HIS A 150 -13.98 12.66 23.75
CA HIS A 150 -12.95 12.14 22.84
C HIS A 150 -13.29 12.56 21.40
N LEU A 151 -12.28 12.84 20.58
CA LEU A 151 -12.44 13.11 19.14
C LEU A 151 -11.97 11.90 18.33
N TRP A 152 -12.79 11.45 17.37
CA TRP A 152 -12.43 10.43 16.39
C TRP A 152 -12.57 11.03 14.98
N PHE A 153 -11.44 11.26 14.32
CA PHE A 153 -11.39 11.75 12.94
C PHE A 153 -11.05 10.61 11.98
N SER A 154 -11.83 10.44 10.91
CA SER A 154 -11.53 9.47 9.85
C SER A 154 -11.94 9.98 8.46
N VAL A 155 -11.88 9.10 7.45
CA VAL A 155 -12.05 9.45 6.02
C VAL A 155 -13.50 9.73 5.65
N SER A 156 -14.44 8.88 6.10
CA SER A 156 -15.85 8.91 5.69
C SER A 156 -16.79 8.63 6.88
N ASN A 157 -18.10 8.78 6.67
CA ASN A 157 -19.10 8.53 7.70
C ASN A 157 -19.43 7.05 7.87
N ASP A 158 -19.18 6.19 6.86
CA ASP A 158 -19.39 4.73 6.92
C ASP A 158 -18.61 4.11 8.08
N LEU A 159 -17.36 4.56 8.22
CA LEU A 159 -16.43 4.17 9.28
C LEU A 159 -16.92 4.54 10.69
N ARG A 160 -17.96 5.38 10.84
CA ARG A 160 -18.63 5.59 12.15
C ARG A 160 -19.27 4.30 12.64
N ILE A 161 -19.88 3.51 11.75
CA ILE A 161 -20.53 2.24 12.10
C ILE A 161 -19.47 1.17 12.45
N ASP A 162 -18.32 1.20 11.77
CA ASP A 162 -17.16 0.36 12.12
C ASP A 162 -16.57 0.75 13.49
N ALA A 163 -16.44 2.05 13.81
CA ALA A 163 -15.97 2.53 15.10
C ALA A 163 -16.97 2.24 16.24
N GLU A 164 -18.28 2.40 15.99
CA GLU A 164 -19.34 2.01 16.93
C GLU A 164 -19.35 0.50 17.18
N ARG A 165 -19.17 -0.33 16.16
CA ARG A 165 -18.96 -1.78 16.34
C ARG A 165 -17.71 -2.03 17.17
N ASP A 166 -16.55 -1.47 16.82
CA ASP A 166 -15.29 -1.82 17.49
C ASP A 166 -15.26 -1.38 18.96
N LEU A 167 -16.02 -0.33 19.33
CA LEU A 167 -16.35 0.00 20.72
C LEU A 167 -17.25 -1.07 21.37
N ARG A 168 -18.33 -1.51 20.71
CA ARG A 168 -19.24 -2.53 21.25
C ARG A 168 -18.62 -3.93 21.36
N ASP A 169 -17.76 -4.32 20.41
CA ASP A 169 -17.02 -5.59 20.39
C ASP A 169 -16.15 -5.75 21.66
N ILE A 170 -15.63 -4.64 22.22
CA ILE A 170 -14.86 -4.64 23.48
C ILE A 170 -15.71 -4.36 24.72
N GLY A 171 -17.05 -4.32 24.61
CA GLY A 171 -17.95 -4.01 25.72
C GLY A 171 -18.08 -2.52 26.07
N CYS A 172 -17.59 -1.60 25.22
CA CYS A 172 -17.71 -0.16 25.45
C CYS A 172 -19.06 0.37 24.94
N HIS A 173 -19.95 0.67 25.89
CA HIS A 173 -21.30 1.18 25.65
C HIS A 173 -21.39 2.72 25.59
N VAL A 174 -20.24 3.40 25.39
CA VAL A 174 -20.15 4.86 25.20
C VAL A 174 -21.06 5.35 24.07
N ASN A 175 -21.48 6.61 24.19
CA ASN A 175 -22.23 7.32 23.16
C ASN A 175 -21.29 7.86 22.07
N VAL A 176 -21.57 7.54 20.80
CA VAL A 176 -20.93 8.19 19.65
C VAL A 176 -21.86 9.30 19.12
N ILE A 177 -21.27 10.43 18.73
CA ILE A 177 -21.97 11.64 18.29
C ILE A 177 -21.65 11.87 16.82
N ASP A 178 -22.68 12.02 15.98
CA ASP A 178 -22.60 12.10 14.53
C ASP A 178 -22.29 13.54 14.05
N GLY A 179 -21.03 13.94 14.23
CA GLY A 179 -20.48 15.21 13.79
C GLY A 179 -21.13 16.45 14.41
N CYS A 180 -20.73 17.61 13.89
CA CYS A 180 -21.19 18.91 14.39
C CYS A 180 -22.68 19.18 14.09
N GLN A 181 -23.29 18.46 13.13
CA GLN A 181 -24.73 18.58 12.85
C GLN A 181 -25.59 18.08 14.02
N GLN A 182 -25.17 16.99 14.69
CA GLN A 182 -25.88 16.50 15.87
C GLN A 182 -25.64 17.40 17.10
N LEU A 183 -24.56 18.19 17.13
CA LEU A 183 -24.35 19.23 18.13
C LEU A 183 -25.25 20.45 17.88
N GLU A 184 -25.37 20.91 16.64
CA GLU A 184 -26.25 22.04 16.26
C GLU A 184 -27.74 21.75 16.48
N LYS A 185 -28.21 20.53 16.13
CA LYS A 185 -29.60 20.09 16.37
C LYS A 185 -30.00 20.04 17.84
N GLU A 186 -29.05 20.04 18.77
CA GLU A 186 -29.30 20.02 20.22
C GLU A 186 -29.11 21.41 20.85
N LYS A 187 -28.20 22.24 20.31
CA LYS A 187 -28.15 23.68 20.60
C LYS A 187 -29.49 24.36 20.30
N ALA A 188 -30.16 23.93 19.23
CA ALA A 188 -31.52 24.35 18.87
C ALA A 188 -32.63 23.89 19.85
N LYS A 189 -32.35 22.95 20.77
CA LYS A 189 -33.29 22.51 21.83
C LYS A 189 -32.98 23.13 23.20
N GLY A 190 -32.15 24.17 23.25
CA GLY A 190 -31.80 24.87 24.49
C GLY A 190 -30.72 24.19 25.35
N PHE A 191 -30.16 23.05 24.94
CA PHE A 191 -29.04 22.43 25.64
C PHE A 191 -27.71 23.02 25.17
N GLY A 192 -26.88 23.48 26.11
CA GLY A 192 -25.55 24.02 25.81
C GLY A 192 -24.64 22.99 25.14
N LEU A 193 -23.84 23.43 24.16
CA LEU A 193 -22.95 22.57 23.35
C LEU A 193 -22.03 21.68 24.20
N SER A 194 -21.56 22.19 25.34
CA SER A 194 -20.63 21.49 26.24
C SER A 194 -21.23 20.30 26.98
N SER A 195 -22.56 20.13 26.99
CA SER A 195 -23.28 19.17 27.84
C SER A 195 -23.15 17.70 27.45
N LYS A 196 -22.96 17.40 26.15
CA LYS A 196 -22.83 16.01 25.68
C LYS A 196 -21.43 15.44 25.88
N THR A 197 -21.38 14.25 26.46
CA THR A 197 -20.19 13.41 26.68
C THR A 197 -20.18 12.21 25.73
N GLY A 198 -18.99 11.61 25.55
CA GLY A 198 -18.76 10.47 24.66
C GLY A 198 -17.70 10.74 23.59
N VAL A 199 -17.84 10.07 22.45
CA VAL A 199 -16.94 10.19 21.29
C VAL A 199 -17.61 11.06 20.23
N LEU A 200 -17.02 12.19 19.88
CA LEU A 200 -17.42 12.98 18.72
C LEU A 200 -16.72 12.42 17.48
N TYR A 201 -17.50 11.75 16.62
CA TYR A 201 -17.02 11.25 15.34
C TYR A 201 -17.15 12.34 14.27
N SER A 202 -16.14 12.52 13.43
CA SER A 202 -16.13 13.53 12.37
C SER A 202 -15.18 13.15 11.23
N THR A 203 -15.38 13.71 10.03
CA THR A 203 -14.49 13.48 8.89
C THR A 203 -13.46 14.58 8.71
N TYR A 204 -12.32 14.27 8.09
CA TYR A 204 -11.34 15.28 7.68
C TYR A 204 -11.95 16.38 6.78
N SER A 205 -12.91 16.04 5.92
CA SER A 205 -13.65 17.02 5.10
C SER A 205 -14.54 17.92 5.95
N THR A 206 -15.26 17.36 6.93
CA THR A 206 -16.04 18.14 7.91
C THR A 206 -15.15 19.10 8.69
N LEU A 207 -13.96 18.65 9.14
CA LEU A 207 -13.00 19.48 9.88
C LEU A 207 -12.54 20.72 9.09
N THR A 208 -12.40 20.60 7.76
CA THR A 208 -12.03 21.74 6.87
C THR A 208 -13.21 22.64 6.47
N SER A 209 -14.44 22.27 6.82
CA SER A 209 -15.63 23.00 6.39
C SER A 209 -15.72 24.37 7.06
N ASN A 210 -15.89 25.43 6.26
CA ASN A 210 -15.90 26.83 6.67
C ASN A 210 -14.63 27.29 7.44
N TYR A 211 -13.47 26.68 7.18
CA TYR A 211 -12.23 26.83 7.97
C TYR A 211 -11.90 28.27 8.42
N ASN A 212 -12.02 29.26 7.53
CA ASN A 212 -11.69 30.67 7.77
C ASN A 212 -12.83 31.50 8.41
N HIS A 213 -14.04 30.97 8.53
CA HIS A 213 -15.21 31.74 8.99
C HIS A 213 -15.34 31.70 10.52
N ALA A 214 -15.06 32.82 11.19
CA ALA A 214 -14.97 32.95 12.65
C ALA A 214 -16.03 32.15 13.45
N THR A 215 -17.31 32.32 13.12
CA THR A 215 -18.45 31.68 13.83
C THR A 215 -19.02 30.41 13.20
N LYS A 216 -18.61 30.02 11.98
CA LYS A 216 -19.16 28.85 11.25
C LYS A 216 -18.13 27.75 10.97
N SER A 217 -16.86 27.97 11.31
CA SER A 217 -15.77 27.01 11.17
C SER A 217 -16.03 25.77 12.02
N ARG A 218 -16.09 24.59 11.40
CA ARG A 218 -16.35 23.33 12.12
C ARG A 218 -15.25 23.00 13.12
N LEU A 219 -14.00 23.37 12.83
CA LEU A 219 -12.89 23.31 13.78
C LEU A 219 -13.19 24.10 15.07
N ALA A 220 -13.70 25.33 14.96
CA ALA A 220 -14.00 26.17 16.13
C ALA A 220 -15.10 25.54 17.00
N GLN A 221 -16.16 25.00 16.39
CA GLN A 221 -17.23 24.28 17.10
C GLN A 221 -16.73 23.03 17.83
N ILE A 222 -15.77 22.30 17.25
CA ILE A 222 -15.17 21.12 17.89
C ILE A 222 -14.33 21.54 19.10
N VAL A 223 -13.56 22.62 19.01
CA VAL A 223 -12.79 23.17 20.14
C VAL A 223 -13.71 23.73 21.23
N GLU A 224 -14.81 24.40 20.87
CA GLU A 224 -15.88 24.83 21.79
C GLU A 224 -16.51 23.64 22.54
N TRP A 225 -16.75 22.51 21.84
CA TRP A 225 -17.26 21.28 22.47
C TRP A 225 -16.24 20.64 23.42
N CYS A 226 -14.94 20.65 23.07
CA CYS A 226 -13.86 20.14 23.92
C CYS A 226 -13.76 20.93 25.23
N GLY A 227 -13.80 22.26 25.15
CA GLY A 227 -13.70 23.17 26.28
C GLY A 227 -12.24 23.47 26.70
N PRO A 228 -12.04 24.38 27.67
CA PRO A 228 -10.72 24.75 28.17
C PRO A 228 -10.05 23.57 28.90
N GLY A 229 -8.72 23.49 28.81
CA GLY A 229 -7.93 22.47 29.51
C GLY A 229 -8.08 21.02 29.00
N TYR A 230 -8.72 20.82 27.84
CA TYR A 230 -9.02 19.50 27.29
C TYR A 230 -7.81 18.55 27.22
N ASP A 231 -7.94 17.40 27.90
CA ASP A 231 -6.92 16.34 27.98
C ASP A 231 -7.37 15.00 27.37
N GLY A 232 -8.56 14.96 26.76
CA GLY A 232 -9.15 13.78 26.14
C GLY A 232 -8.44 13.32 24.86
N CYS A 233 -8.88 12.18 24.32
CA CYS A 233 -8.23 11.57 23.15
C CYS A 233 -8.52 12.36 21.86
N ILE A 234 -7.53 12.46 20.98
CA ILE A 234 -7.71 12.86 19.58
C ILE A 234 -7.14 11.74 18.71
N LEU A 235 -8.04 10.96 18.11
CA LEU A 235 -7.70 9.84 17.25
C LEU A 235 -7.76 10.32 15.80
N PHE A 236 -6.61 10.31 15.12
CA PHE A 236 -6.52 10.51 13.68
C PHE A 236 -6.45 9.14 13.00
N ASP A 237 -7.62 8.57 12.75
CA ASP A 237 -7.79 7.33 11.98
C ASP A 237 -7.60 7.60 10.48
N GLU A 238 -6.98 6.65 9.79
CA GLU A 238 -6.38 6.80 8.46
C GLU A 238 -5.68 8.16 8.24
N CYS A 239 -4.83 8.56 9.20
CA CYS A 239 -4.13 9.86 9.24
C CYS A 239 -3.34 10.22 7.98
N HIS A 240 -3.03 9.24 7.12
CA HIS A 240 -2.37 9.44 5.82
C HIS A 240 -3.09 10.45 4.89
N LYS A 241 -4.37 10.78 5.16
CA LYS A 241 -5.09 11.86 4.45
C LYS A 241 -4.53 13.27 4.72
N ALA A 242 -3.84 13.48 5.85
CA ALA A 242 -3.20 14.75 6.23
C ALA A 242 -1.79 14.94 5.65
N LYS A 243 -1.32 14.03 4.77
CA LYS A 243 0.08 13.92 4.33
C LYS A 243 0.68 15.09 3.53
N HIS A 244 -0.13 16.06 3.09
CA HIS A 244 0.36 17.24 2.39
C HIS A 244 0.35 18.45 3.33
N GLY A 245 1.31 18.47 4.25
CA GLY A 245 1.69 19.70 4.96
C GLY A 245 2.42 20.67 4.04
N GLU A 246 2.85 21.81 4.56
CA GLU A 246 3.70 22.75 3.82
C GLU A 246 5.07 22.11 3.47
N LEU A 247 5.70 22.60 2.39
CA LEU A 247 7.07 22.31 1.95
C LEU A 247 7.30 20.97 1.21
N SER A 248 6.77 20.86 -0.02
CA SER A 248 7.37 19.99 -1.07
C SER A 248 7.93 20.77 -2.27
N ASP A 249 7.34 21.92 -2.61
CA ASP A 249 7.79 22.84 -3.66
C ASP A 249 7.57 24.30 -3.22
N LYS A 250 8.29 25.24 -3.84
CA LYS A 250 8.10 26.70 -3.60
C LYS A 250 6.68 27.19 -3.92
N ASN A 251 5.90 26.43 -4.68
CA ASN A 251 4.51 26.74 -5.07
C ASN A 251 3.47 25.78 -4.44
N ALA A 252 3.88 24.81 -3.59
CA ALA A 252 2.98 23.81 -3.03
C ALA A 252 2.33 24.30 -1.72
N THR A 253 1.12 24.85 -1.82
CA THR A 253 0.28 25.15 -0.65
C THR A 253 -0.08 23.86 0.09
N ALA A 254 0.01 23.86 1.43
CA ALA A 254 -0.45 22.73 2.24
C ALA A 254 -1.93 22.42 1.97
N SER A 255 -2.29 21.15 2.06
CA SER A 255 -3.70 20.76 2.05
C SER A 255 -4.44 21.35 3.25
N LYS A 256 -5.66 21.84 3.03
CA LYS A 256 -6.53 22.37 4.10
C LYS A 256 -6.72 21.37 5.25
N VAL A 257 -6.69 20.06 4.93
CA VAL A 257 -6.73 18.97 5.92
C VAL A 257 -5.50 18.98 6.81
N ALA A 258 -4.29 19.03 6.25
CA ALA A 258 -3.04 19.07 7.03
C ALA A 258 -2.99 20.30 7.94
N GLN A 259 -3.33 21.48 7.40
CA GLN A 259 -3.38 22.73 8.17
C GLN A 259 -4.39 22.63 9.33
N ALA A 260 -5.58 22.06 9.10
CA ALA A 260 -6.59 21.89 10.14
C ALA A 260 -6.17 20.85 11.22
N VAL A 261 -5.49 19.77 10.82
CA VAL A 261 -4.94 18.76 11.73
C VAL A 261 -3.78 19.33 12.56
N GLN A 262 -2.92 20.18 12.00
CA GLN A 262 -1.91 20.90 12.78
C GLN A 262 -2.56 21.93 13.73
N LYS A 263 -3.52 22.72 13.24
CA LYS A 263 -4.19 23.76 14.03
C LYS A 263 -4.98 23.21 15.21
N ILE A 264 -5.68 22.08 15.09
CA ILE A 264 -6.41 21.48 16.23
C ILE A 264 -5.47 20.96 17.32
N GLN A 265 -4.29 20.44 16.96
CA GLN A 265 -3.30 19.97 17.93
C GLN A 265 -2.67 21.14 18.71
N ALA A 266 -2.41 22.27 18.03
CA ALA A 266 -1.92 23.50 18.65
C ALA A 266 -2.97 24.16 19.56
N LEU A 267 -4.26 24.13 19.19
CA LEU A 267 -5.36 24.65 20.00
C LEU A 267 -5.69 23.77 21.23
N LEU A 268 -5.33 22.48 21.20
CA LEU A 268 -5.58 21.50 22.27
C LEU A 268 -4.26 20.90 22.80
N PRO A 269 -3.34 21.70 23.38
CA PRO A 269 -1.96 21.29 23.66
C PRO A 269 -1.84 20.15 24.69
N LYS A 270 -2.83 19.94 25.57
CA LYS A 270 -2.85 18.85 26.55
C LYS A 270 -3.61 17.59 26.10
N ALA A 271 -4.12 17.55 24.87
CA ALA A 271 -4.86 16.41 24.34
C ALA A 271 -3.98 15.15 24.11
N ARG A 272 -4.62 13.98 24.19
CA ARG A 272 -4.01 12.65 24.02
C ARG A 272 -4.08 12.20 22.56
N VAL A 273 -3.06 12.54 21.78
CA VAL A 273 -3.04 12.34 20.32
C VAL A 273 -2.61 10.92 19.94
N VAL A 274 -3.35 10.30 19.03
CA VAL A 274 -2.99 9.03 18.37
C VAL A 274 -3.07 9.22 16.86
N TYR A 275 -1.96 9.01 16.17
CA TYR A 275 -1.93 8.87 14.72
C TYR A 275 -2.12 7.40 14.37
N CYS A 276 -3.02 7.06 13.45
CA CYS A 276 -3.40 5.68 13.17
C CYS A 276 -3.53 5.46 11.65
N SER A 277 -2.63 4.69 11.04
CA SER A 277 -2.70 4.35 9.60
C SER A 277 -1.65 3.29 9.21
N ALA A 278 -2.08 2.24 8.51
CA ALA A 278 -1.19 1.21 7.95
C ALA A 278 -0.21 1.77 6.89
N THR A 279 -0.61 2.87 6.25
CA THR A 279 0.10 3.53 5.15
C THR A 279 0.45 4.97 5.52
N GLY A 280 0.72 5.22 6.82
CA GLY A 280 0.90 6.56 7.39
C GLY A 280 2.02 7.40 6.77
N VAL A 281 3.10 6.75 6.30
CA VAL A 281 4.30 7.43 5.77
C VAL A 281 4.74 6.77 4.45
N GLY A 282 4.45 7.42 3.33
CA GLY A 282 4.98 7.06 2.01
C GLY A 282 6.32 7.75 1.65
N GLY A 283 6.72 8.71 2.47
CA GLY A 283 7.94 9.53 2.38
C GLY A 283 7.97 10.48 3.59
N ILE A 284 9.15 10.89 4.06
CA ILE A 284 9.30 11.63 5.35
C ILE A 284 8.49 12.93 5.36
N GLU A 285 8.39 13.61 4.21
CA GLU A 285 7.57 14.82 3.97
C GLU A 285 6.12 14.65 4.45
N HIS A 286 5.60 13.42 4.44
CA HIS A 286 4.25 13.09 4.85
C HIS A 286 4.06 13.05 6.37
N MET A 287 5.12 13.16 7.17
CA MET A 287 5.07 13.20 8.64
C MET A 287 4.84 14.61 9.21
N ALA A 288 4.78 15.67 8.39
CA ALA A 288 4.73 17.06 8.85
C ALA A 288 3.63 17.41 9.88
N TYR A 289 2.54 16.66 9.92
CA TYR A 289 1.44 16.84 10.88
C TYR A 289 1.62 16.04 12.19
N MET A 290 2.62 15.16 12.28
CA MET A 290 2.91 14.26 13.40
C MET A 290 3.83 14.88 14.48
N SER A 291 3.77 16.20 14.68
CA SER A 291 4.67 16.93 15.58
C SER A 291 4.74 16.37 17.01
N ARG A 292 3.64 15.77 17.49
CA ARG A 292 3.50 15.25 18.85
C ARG A 292 4.33 13.99 19.13
N LEU A 293 4.94 13.38 18.10
CA LEU A 293 5.97 12.36 18.28
C LEU A 293 7.28 12.94 18.87
N GLY A 294 7.46 14.27 18.89
CA GLY A 294 8.66 14.90 19.47
C GLY A 294 9.95 14.45 18.81
N LEU A 295 9.95 14.36 17.48
CA LEU A 295 11.11 14.06 16.63
C LEU A 295 11.87 15.33 16.22
N TRP A 296 11.20 16.48 16.32
CA TRP A 296 11.70 17.83 16.08
C TRP A 296 10.99 18.81 17.02
N GLY A 297 11.56 20.01 17.19
CA GLY A 297 11.07 21.05 18.08
C GLY A 297 12.04 21.35 19.25
N PRO A 298 11.59 22.13 20.25
CA PRO A 298 12.43 22.56 21.38
C PRO A 298 13.10 21.40 22.10
N SER A 299 14.39 21.58 22.42
CA SER A 299 15.26 20.59 23.09
C SER A 299 15.33 19.22 22.39
N THR A 300 15.18 19.18 21.06
CA THR A 300 15.52 18.03 20.21
C THR A 300 16.69 18.37 19.29
N ALA A 301 17.24 17.38 18.59
CA ALA A 301 18.31 17.60 17.60
C ALA A 301 17.89 18.51 16.42
N PHE A 302 16.59 18.66 16.13
CA PHE A 302 16.10 19.39 14.96
C PHE A 302 15.11 20.48 15.39
N GLN A 303 15.42 21.75 15.15
CA GLN A 303 14.59 22.86 15.63
C GLN A 303 13.21 22.90 14.97
N GLY A 304 13.07 22.31 13.77
CA GLY A 304 11.79 22.18 13.08
C GLY A 304 11.83 21.15 11.96
N PHE A 305 10.65 20.82 11.43
CA PHE A 305 10.45 19.76 10.44
C PHE A 305 11.31 19.93 9.17
N SER A 306 11.51 21.16 8.69
CA SER A 306 12.33 21.43 7.49
C SER A 306 13.80 21.05 7.67
N GLU A 307 14.34 21.19 8.89
CA GLU A 307 15.72 20.79 9.20
C GLU A 307 15.84 19.27 9.26
N PHE A 308 14.92 18.62 10.00
CA PHE A 308 14.80 17.17 10.08
C PHE A 308 14.66 16.53 8.69
N LEU A 309 13.71 17.02 7.88
CA LEU A 309 13.46 16.53 6.52
C LEU A 309 14.70 16.64 5.63
N ARG A 310 15.44 17.75 5.70
CA ARG A 310 16.68 17.96 4.96
C ARG A 310 17.75 16.95 5.38
N THR A 311 18.00 16.80 6.68
CA THR A 311 19.08 15.94 7.20
C THR A 311 18.81 14.45 6.98
N ILE A 312 17.56 13.99 7.07
CA ILE A 312 17.23 12.59 6.76
C ILE A 312 17.25 12.36 5.23
N LYS A 313 16.69 13.25 4.41
CA LYS A 313 16.68 13.08 2.94
C LYS A 313 18.08 13.12 2.31
N SER A 314 19.00 13.95 2.80
CA SER A 314 20.36 14.02 2.27
C SER A 314 21.20 12.76 2.54
N ARG A 315 20.70 11.85 3.39
CA ARG A 315 21.39 10.62 3.84
C ARG A 315 20.76 9.33 3.30
N GLY A 316 19.86 9.44 2.32
CA GLY A 316 19.30 8.28 1.62
C GLY A 316 18.30 7.47 2.43
N MET A 317 18.03 6.22 1.99
CA MET A 317 16.90 5.43 2.50
C MET A 317 17.17 4.75 3.84
N GLY A 318 18.40 4.35 4.17
CA GLY A 318 18.72 3.73 5.45
C GLY A 318 18.39 4.61 6.66
N ALA A 319 18.45 5.94 6.50
CA ALA A 319 18.09 6.89 7.56
C ALA A 319 16.57 6.88 7.89
N MET A 320 15.72 6.41 6.96
CA MET A 320 14.28 6.21 7.21
C MET A 320 13.99 4.91 7.96
N GLU A 321 14.76 3.85 7.71
CA GLU A 321 14.64 2.57 8.44
C GLU A 321 15.14 2.74 9.88
N MET A 322 16.27 3.43 10.06
CA MET A 322 16.79 3.83 11.38
C MET A 322 15.77 4.66 12.17
N LEU A 323 15.04 5.58 11.53
CA LEU A 323 13.95 6.35 12.15
C LEU A 323 12.79 5.44 12.63
N ALA A 324 12.43 4.40 11.88
CA ALA A 324 11.40 3.46 12.30
C ALA A 324 11.83 2.62 13.52
N ILE A 325 13.09 2.16 13.52
CA ILE A 325 13.75 1.46 14.64
C ILE A 325 13.77 2.35 15.90
N GLU A 326 14.26 3.59 15.76
CA GLU A 326 14.30 4.62 16.81
C GLU A 326 12.92 4.84 17.45
N MET A 327 11.87 5.05 16.65
CA MET A 327 10.53 5.27 17.19
C MET A 327 9.97 4.05 17.93
N LYS A 328 10.34 2.82 17.54
CA LYS A 328 9.98 1.58 18.26
C LYS A 328 10.72 1.49 19.60
N LEU A 329 12.03 1.73 19.62
CA LEU A 329 12.86 1.76 20.84
C LEU A 329 12.40 2.83 21.85
N GLN A 330 11.94 3.98 21.39
CA GLN A 330 11.35 5.02 22.25
C GLN A 330 9.92 4.69 22.74
N GLY A 331 9.32 3.61 22.24
CA GLY A 331 7.94 3.17 22.49
C GLY A 331 6.88 4.06 21.85
N LYS A 332 7.26 4.92 20.90
CA LYS A 332 6.39 5.93 20.25
C LYS A 332 5.60 5.38 19.06
N TYR A 333 6.00 4.20 18.59
CA TYR A 333 5.54 3.62 17.33
C TYR A 333 5.44 2.11 17.43
N LEU A 334 4.35 1.55 16.90
CA LEU A 334 4.18 0.13 16.63
C LEU A 334 3.72 -0.05 15.20
N SER A 335 4.29 -1.04 14.51
CA SER A 335 3.71 -1.52 13.26
C SER A 335 3.97 -3.00 13.04
N ARG A 336 2.88 -3.77 13.17
CA ARG A 336 2.81 -5.20 12.94
C ARG A 336 1.75 -5.43 11.86
N GLY A 337 1.88 -6.48 11.05
CA GLY A 337 0.95 -6.79 9.95
C GLY A 337 0.40 -8.21 10.03
N LEU A 338 -0.83 -8.41 9.55
CA LEU A 338 -1.32 -9.76 9.29
C LEU A 338 -0.45 -10.40 8.20
N SER A 339 0.07 -11.60 8.47
CA SER A 339 0.90 -12.35 7.53
C SER A 339 0.09 -12.80 6.30
N TYR A 340 0.77 -13.00 5.18
CA TYR A 340 0.19 -13.57 3.96
C TYR A 340 0.40 -15.10 3.83
N VAL A 341 0.86 -15.78 4.88
CA VAL A 341 0.89 -17.25 4.92
C VAL A 341 -0.48 -17.83 4.56
N GLY A 342 -0.50 -18.74 3.57
CA GLY A 342 -1.71 -19.36 3.00
C GLY A 342 -2.46 -18.51 1.95
N ALA A 343 -2.03 -17.27 1.68
CA ALA A 343 -2.54 -16.48 0.57
C ALA A 343 -1.70 -16.72 -0.69
N GLU A 344 -2.37 -17.08 -1.78
CA GLU A 344 -1.73 -17.28 -3.09
C GLU A 344 -1.68 -15.96 -3.88
N PHE A 345 -0.63 -15.76 -4.66
CA PHE A 345 -0.47 -14.60 -5.54
C PHE A 345 -0.10 -15.07 -6.95
N GLU A 346 -1.02 -14.86 -7.88
CA GLU A 346 -0.83 -15.08 -9.31
C GLU A 346 -0.69 -13.75 -10.05
N LEU A 347 0.17 -13.76 -11.06
CA LEU A 347 0.22 -12.73 -12.10
C LEU A 347 -0.26 -13.35 -13.42
N ASN A 348 -1.45 -12.95 -13.87
CA ASN A 348 -2.08 -13.49 -15.06
C ASN A 348 -1.94 -12.49 -16.22
N THR A 349 -1.00 -12.75 -17.12
CA THR A 349 -0.81 -11.94 -18.33
C THR A 349 -1.78 -12.39 -19.42
N VAL A 350 -2.76 -11.55 -19.74
CA VAL A 350 -3.69 -11.74 -20.85
C VAL A 350 -2.98 -11.39 -22.16
N ASN A 351 -2.74 -12.39 -22.99
CA ASN A 351 -2.29 -12.18 -24.36
C ASN A 351 -3.46 -11.70 -25.21
N LEU A 352 -3.33 -10.55 -25.87
CA LEU A 352 -4.34 -10.06 -26.81
C LEU A 352 -4.41 -11.00 -28.02
N ASP A 353 -5.60 -11.48 -28.37
CA ASP A 353 -5.84 -12.18 -29.64
C ASP A 353 -5.69 -11.25 -30.86
N ASP A 354 -5.75 -11.79 -32.08
CA ASP A 354 -5.54 -10.99 -33.30
C ASP A 354 -6.67 -9.97 -33.55
N THR A 355 -7.90 -10.27 -33.13
CA THR A 355 -9.04 -9.33 -33.22
C THR A 355 -8.87 -8.18 -32.23
N GLN A 356 -8.46 -8.48 -31.00
CA GLN A 356 -8.11 -7.50 -29.97
C GLN A 356 -6.91 -6.63 -30.39
N ARG A 357 -5.90 -7.21 -31.05
CA ARG A 357 -4.76 -6.47 -31.61
C ARG A 357 -5.19 -5.54 -32.75
N HIS A 358 -5.97 -6.03 -33.72
CA HIS A 358 -6.49 -5.18 -34.80
C HIS A 358 -7.40 -4.04 -34.30
N LEU A 359 -8.22 -4.29 -33.27
CA LEU A 359 -9.01 -3.26 -32.58
C LEU A 359 -8.11 -2.20 -31.92
N TYR A 360 -7.02 -2.60 -31.25
CA TYR A 360 -6.03 -1.70 -30.68
C TYR A 360 -5.33 -0.87 -31.77
N ASP A 361 -4.85 -1.51 -32.82
CA ASP A 361 -4.15 -0.85 -33.93
C ASP A 361 -5.04 0.13 -34.69
N ASN A 362 -6.32 -0.18 -34.88
CA ASN A 362 -7.28 0.74 -35.49
C ASN A 362 -7.56 1.96 -34.60
N ALA A 363 -7.60 1.78 -33.27
CA ALA A 363 -7.68 2.90 -32.35
C ALA A 363 -6.40 3.76 -32.37
N VAL A 364 -5.21 3.16 -32.48
CA VAL A 364 -3.93 3.89 -32.65
C VAL A 364 -3.93 4.70 -33.96
N LYS A 365 -4.34 4.10 -35.09
CA LYS A 365 -4.49 4.82 -36.37
C LYS A 365 -5.43 6.02 -36.24
N PHE A 366 -6.56 5.88 -35.54
CA PHE A 366 -7.48 6.99 -35.29
C PHE A 366 -6.82 8.12 -34.49
N TRP A 367 -6.06 7.82 -33.43
CA TRP A 367 -5.31 8.84 -32.68
C TRP A 367 -4.23 9.52 -33.53
N ASN A 368 -3.53 8.77 -34.40
CA ASN A 368 -2.55 9.31 -35.33
C ASN A 368 -3.15 10.21 -36.44
N ILE A 369 -4.46 10.09 -36.73
CA ILE A 369 -5.18 11.03 -37.61
C ILE A 369 -5.74 12.22 -36.81
N LEU A 370 -6.29 11.97 -35.62
CA LEU A 370 -6.90 12.96 -34.73
C LEU A 370 -5.90 14.03 -34.28
N ILE A 371 -4.66 13.63 -33.93
CA ILE A 371 -3.66 14.56 -33.36
C ILE A 371 -3.19 15.60 -34.39
N PRO A 372 -2.76 15.24 -35.63
CA PRO A 372 -2.45 16.23 -36.67
C PRO A 372 -3.66 17.04 -37.12
N SER A 373 -4.86 16.45 -37.17
CA SER A 373 -6.10 17.17 -37.50
C SER A 373 -6.42 18.26 -36.47
N LEU A 374 -6.19 17.96 -35.19
CA LEU A 374 -6.36 18.90 -34.08
C LEU A 374 -5.31 20.03 -34.13
N ASP A 375 -4.05 19.71 -34.42
CA ASP A 375 -2.98 20.70 -34.53
C ASP A 375 -3.23 21.68 -35.69
N ARG A 376 -3.64 21.15 -36.86
CA ARG A 376 -4.10 21.94 -38.01
C ARG A 376 -5.27 22.86 -37.65
N ALA A 377 -6.27 22.35 -36.93
CA ALA A 377 -7.41 23.13 -36.47
C ALA A 377 -7.02 24.21 -35.43
N CYS A 378 -6.08 23.91 -34.53
CA CYS A 378 -5.48 24.88 -33.61
C CYS A 378 -4.77 26.03 -34.35
N GLY A 379 -4.01 25.71 -35.41
CA GLY A 379 -3.37 26.70 -36.28
C GLY A 379 -4.38 27.61 -36.98
N ILE A 380 -5.37 27.03 -37.66
CA ILE A 380 -6.43 27.77 -38.38
C ILE A 380 -7.23 28.67 -37.43
N THR A 381 -7.62 28.18 -36.25
CA THR A 381 -8.43 28.92 -35.28
C THR A 381 -7.64 29.90 -34.40
N ARG A 382 -6.30 29.88 -34.47
CA ARG A 382 -5.37 30.58 -33.57
C ARG A 382 -5.58 30.21 -32.09
N THR A 383 -5.97 28.96 -31.83
CA THR A 383 -6.26 28.48 -30.47
C THR A 383 -4.98 28.11 -29.74
N GLN A 384 -4.49 29.03 -28.91
CA GLN A 384 -3.27 28.96 -28.08
C GLN A 384 -3.16 27.69 -27.20
N GLY A 385 -2.66 26.59 -27.76
CA GLY A 385 -2.08 25.39 -27.08
C GLY A 385 -2.99 24.55 -26.16
N GLU A 386 -4.14 25.06 -25.75
CA GLU A 386 -4.95 24.49 -24.68
C GLU A 386 -5.61 23.16 -25.08
N ALA A 387 -6.15 23.06 -26.29
CA ALA A 387 -6.74 21.82 -26.80
C ALA A 387 -5.69 20.70 -26.86
N MET A 388 -4.47 20.99 -27.34
CA MET A 388 -3.34 20.04 -27.36
C MET A 388 -2.90 19.62 -25.94
N ARG A 389 -2.90 20.55 -24.98
CA ARG A 389 -2.63 20.25 -23.56
C ARG A 389 -3.70 19.32 -22.97
N VAL A 390 -4.97 19.51 -23.30
CA VAL A 390 -6.10 18.70 -22.81
C VAL A 390 -6.20 17.33 -23.52
N MET A 391 -5.95 17.29 -24.83
CA MET A 391 -5.92 16.09 -25.67
C MET A 391 -5.11 14.96 -25.03
N TRP A 392 -3.90 15.28 -24.57
CA TRP A 392 -3.01 14.33 -23.94
C TRP A 392 -3.52 13.72 -22.64
N GLY A 393 -4.52 14.33 -22.00
CA GLY A 393 -5.26 13.75 -20.87
C GLY A 393 -6.41 12.84 -21.30
N PHE A 394 -7.05 13.09 -22.45
CA PHE A 394 -8.06 12.21 -23.05
C PHE A 394 -7.42 10.94 -23.62
N HIS A 395 -6.39 11.08 -24.46
CA HIS A 395 -5.57 9.97 -24.98
C HIS A 395 -5.17 8.99 -23.86
N GLN A 396 -4.65 9.52 -22.77
CA GLN A 396 -4.14 8.70 -21.67
C GLN A 396 -5.24 8.01 -20.84
N ARG A 397 -6.49 8.52 -20.86
CA ARG A 397 -7.66 7.82 -20.32
C ARG A 397 -8.17 6.76 -21.28
N PHE A 398 -8.24 7.08 -22.57
CA PHE A 398 -8.73 6.19 -23.62
C PHE A 398 -7.99 4.85 -23.64
N PHE A 399 -6.65 4.85 -23.76
CA PHE A 399 -5.90 3.59 -23.87
C PHE A 399 -5.90 2.76 -22.59
N ARG A 400 -5.94 3.40 -21.40
CA ARG A 400 -6.19 2.65 -20.14
C ARG A 400 -7.56 1.98 -20.13
N GLN A 401 -8.58 2.72 -20.55
CA GLN A 401 -9.94 2.18 -20.63
C GLN A 401 -10.01 1.00 -21.61
N LEU A 402 -9.31 1.09 -22.75
CA LEU A 402 -9.22 0.02 -23.73
C LEU A 402 -8.56 -1.23 -23.14
N CYS A 403 -7.38 -1.12 -22.50
CA CYS A 403 -6.73 -2.26 -21.84
C CYS A 403 -7.60 -2.90 -20.75
N MET A 404 -8.39 -2.11 -19.99
CA MET A 404 -9.37 -2.65 -19.04
C MET A 404 -10.48 -3.44 -19.74
N CYS A 405 -11.03 -2.93 -20.84
CA CYS A 405 -12.08 -3.62 -21.60
C CYS A 405 -11.58 -4.95 -22.18
N LEU A 406 -10.36 -4.97 -22.74
CA LEU A 406 -9.76 -6.16 -23.36
C LEU A 406 -9.52 -7.30 -22.37
N LYS A 407 -9.36 -7.01 -21.06
CA LYS A 407 -9.23 -8.03 -20.01
C LYS A 407 -10.57 -8.65 -19.57
N VAL A 408 -11.71 -8.04 -19.88
CA VAL A 408 -13.03 -8.48 -19.38
C VAL A 408 -13.39 -9.93 -19.72
N PRO A 409 -13.18 -10.44 -20.96
CA PRO A 409 -13.51 -11.83 -21.30
C PRO A 409 -12.80 -12.83 -20.39
N PHE A 410 -11.49 -12.67 -20.20
CA PHE A 410 -10.68 -13.50 -19.31
C PHE A 410 -11.13 -13.40 -17.83
N ILE A 411 -11.58 -12.22 -17.37
CA ILE A 411 -12.17 -12.10 -16.01
C ILE A 411 -13.47 -12.92 -15.91
N ILE A 412 -14.35 -12.85 -16.92
CA ILE A 412 -15.63 -13.56 -16.91
C ILE A 412 -15.41 -15.08 -16.83
N GLU A 413 -14.44 -15.59 -17.59
CA GLU A 413 -14.00 -16.99 -17.55
C GLU A 413 -13.44 -17.38 -16.18
N THR A 414 -12.42 -16.66 -15.69
CA THR A 414 -11.81 -16.84 -14.35
C THR A 414 -12.85 -16.84 -13.22
N VAL A 415 -13.89 -16.00 -13.30
CA VAL A 415 -14.97 -15.94 -12.30
C VAL A 415 -15.89 -17.16 -12.40
N ARG A 416 -16.19 -17.67 -13.60
CA ARG A 416 -17.01 -18.87 -13.78
C ARG A 416 -16.30 -20.11 -13.23
N GLU A 417 -15.01 -20.26 -13.50
CA GLU A 417 -14.15 -21.32 -12.92
C GLU A 417 -14.12 -21.27 -11.38
N CYS A 418 -13.92 -20.06 -10.82
CA CYS A 418 -13.96 -19.79 -9.38
C CYS A 418 -15.29 -20.23 -8.75
N LEU A 419 -16.42 -19.86 -9.37
CA LEU A 419 -17.75 -20.21 -8.87
C LEU A 419 -18.05 -21.72 -8.99
N ALA A 420 -17.63 -22.35 -10.09
CA ALA A 420 -17.72 -23.80 -10.28
C ALA A 420 -16.88 -24.57 -9.24
N SER A 421 -15.70 -24.04 -8.89
CA SER A 421 -14.82 -24.55 -7.83
C SER A 421 -15.34 -24.32 -6.40
N GLY A 422 -16.61 -23.89 -6.23
CA GLY A 422 -17.22 -23.63 -4.93
C GLY A 422 -16.73 -22.37 -4.22
N GLN A 423 -15.93 -21.53 -4.88
CA GLN A 423 -15.31 -20.33 -4.28
C GLN A 423 -16.24 -19.10 -4.42
N CYS A 424 -15.73 -17.91 -4.10
CA CYS A 424 -16.40 -16.61 -4.24
C CYS A 424 -15.45 -15.59 -4.87
N ALA A 425 -15.95 -14.78 -5.82
CA ALA A 425 -15.14 -13.79 -6.53
C ALA A 425 -15.26 -12.37 -5.93
N VAL A 426 -14.14 -11.65 -5.88
CA VAL A 426 -14.06 -10.21 -5.56
C VAL A 426 -13.27 -9.53 -6.68
N ILE A 427 -13.92 -8.66 -7.46
CA ILE A 427 -13.30 -7.96 -8.60
C ILE A 427 -12.97 -6.51 -8.21
N GLY A 428 -11.71 -6.13 -8.34
CA GLY A 428 -11.20 -4.80 -8.01
C GLY A 428 -10.89 -3.94 -9.25
N LEU A 429 -11.45 -2.73 -9.28
CA LEU A 429 -11.16 -1.68 -10.25
C LEU A 429 -10.98 -0.31 -9.56
N GLN A 430 -10.48 0.72 -10.28
CA GLN A 430 -10.47 2.10 -9.77
C GLN A 430 -11.60 2.94 -10.38
N THR A 431 -11.83 2.82 -11.69
CA THR A 431 -12.64 3.76 -12.49
C THR A 431 -14.01 3.21 -12.91
N THR A 432 -15.09 3.84 -12.44
CA THR A 432 -16.48 3.37 -12.63
C THR A 432 -17.18 3.88 -13.91
N GLY A 433 -16.54 4.75 -14.69
CA GLY A 433 -17.09 5.36 -15.91
C GLY A 433 -18.18 6.44 -15.73
N GLU A 434 -18.73 6.58 -14.53
CA GLU A 434 -19.92 7.39 -14.22
C GLU A 434 -19.90 8.81 -14.81
N ALA A 435 -18.82 9.57 -14.61
CA ALA A 435 -18.74 10.96 -15.03
C ALA A 435 -18.80 11.16 -16.56
N SER A 436 -18.61 10.12 -17.37
CA SER A 436 -18.87 10.14 -18.82
C SER A 436 -20.25 9.61 -19.19
N MET A 437 -20.84 8.77 -18.32
CA MET A 437 -22.21 8.28 -18.48
C MET A 437 -23.25 9.34 -18.12
N GLU A 438 -23.04 10.17 -17.08
CA GLU A 438 -23.98 11.25 -16.73
C GLU A 438 -24.05 12.34 -17.82
N ARG A 439 -22.93 12.65 -18.50
CA ARG A 439 -22.85 13.65 -19.59
C ARG A 439 -23.45 13.18 -20.93
N SER A 440 -24.10 12.01 -20.95
CA SER A 440 -24.59 11.38 -22.18
C SER A 440 -26.07 11.62 -22.51
N ASN A 441 -26.86 12.13 -21.56
CA ASN A 441 -28.32 12.25 -21.65
C ASN A 441 -29.08 10.93 -21.96
N LEU A 442 -28.45 9.76 -21.81
CA LEU A 442 -29.02 8.43 -22.09
C LEU A 442 -30.08 7.96 -21.06
N LEU A 443 -30.85 8.88 -20.45
CA LEU A 443 -31.88 8.55 -19.45
C LEU A 443 -33.13 7.91 -20.09
N ASP A 444 -33.45 8.29 -21.33
CA ASP A 444 -34.64 7.82 -22.06
C ASP A 444 -34.36 7.02 -23.35
N SER A 445 -33.11 7.01 -23.82
CA SER A 445 -32.70 6.24 -25.00
C SER A 445 -32.66 4.73 -24.71
N LYS A 446 -33.47 3.94 -25.44
CA LYS A 446 -33.36 2.48 -25.46
C LYS A 446 -32.20 2.07 -26.36
N SER A 447 -31.22 1.34 -25.83
CA SER A 447 -30.14 0.75 -26.63
C SER A 447 -30.29 -0.77 -26.72
N SER A 448 -29.92 -1.36 -27.86
CA SER A 448 -29.74 -2.81 -28.04
C SER A 448 -28.38 -3.29 -27.53
N THR A 449 -27.40 -2.39 -27.37
CA THR A 449 -26.02 -2.69 -26.95
C THR A 449 -25.62 -1.94 -25.68
N LEU A 450 -24.61 -2.44 -24.98
CA LEU A 450 -23.97 -1.74 -23.86
C LEU A 450 -23.14 -0.55 -24.37
N VAL A 451 -23.17 0.56 -23.63
CA VAL A 451 -22.47 1.80 -23.99
C VAL A 451 -20.95 1.61 -23.93
N SER A 452 -20.22 2.01 -24.98
CA SER A 452 -18.75 2.06 -24.95
C SER A 452 -18.23 3.33 -24.26
N LEU A 453 -17.42 3.13 -23.23
CA LEU A 453 -16.75 4.23 -22.53
C LEU A 453 -15.54 4.76 -23.32
N CYS A 454 -14.89 3.92 -24.13
CA CYS A 454 -13.83 4.33 -25.05
C CYS A 454 -14.37 5.29 -26.12
N GLU A 455 -15.47 4.92 -26.78
CA GLU A 455 -16.21 5.79 -27.71
C GLU A 455 -16.59 7.11 -27.06
N ARG A 456 -17.20 7.08 -25.87
CA ARG A 456 -17.63 8.31 -25.20
C ARG A 456 -16.47 9.24 -24.83
N ILE A 457 -15.28 8.70 -24.53
CA ILE A 457 -14.06 9.50 -24.30
C ILE A 457 -13.63 10.24 -25.58
N LEU A 458 -13.79 9.63 -26.76
CA LEU A 458 -13.51 10.28 -28.05
C LEU A 458 -14.57 11.32 -28.40
N ILE A 459 -15.86 10.98 -28.29
CA ILE A 459 -16.99 11.89 -28.58
C ILE A 459 -16.94 13.12 -27.66
N ASP A 460 -16.73 12.93 -26.35
CA ASP A 460 -16.53 14.04 -25.40
C ASP A 460 -15.38 14.95 -25.85
N PHE A 461 -14.24 14.37 -26.27
CA PHE A 461 -13.07 15.13 -26.67
C PHE A 461 -13.32 15.94 -27.94
N VAL A 462 -13.77 15.30 -29.01
CA VAL A 462 -13.99 15.97 -30.30
C VAL A 462 -15.11 17.00 -30.21
N THR A 463 -16.19 16.70 -29.48
CA THR A 463 -17.30 17.65 -29.30
C THR A 463 -16.89 18.90 -28.52
N LEU A 464 -16.21 18.74 -27.38
CA LEU A 464 -15.96 19.82 -26.42
C LEU A 464 -14.63 20.57 -26.63
N HIS A 465 -13.62 19.93 -27.25
CA HIS A 465 -12.25 20.46 -27.31
C HIS A 465 -11.67 20.60 -28.72
N PHE A 466 -12.30 20.06 -29.77
CA PHE A 466 -11.88 20.32 -31.15
C PHE A 466 -12.32 21.74 -31.58
N PRO A 467 -11.40 22.65 -31.93
CA PRO A 467 -11.72 24.05 -32.14
C PRO A 467 -12.26 24.30 -33.56
N THR A 468 -13.41 24.96 -33.66
CA THR A 468 -14.02 25.39 -34.93
C THR A 468 -14.07 26.91 -35.10
N LYS A 469 -14.14 27.65 -33.98
CA LYS A 469 -14.23 29.12 -33.95
C LYS A 469 -12.86 29.80 -33.99
N ILE A 470 -12.68 30.70 -34.94
CA ILE A 470 -11.51 31.58 -35.09
C ILE A 470 -11.64 32.74 -34.12
N LYS A 471 -10.61 32.97 -33.30
CA LYS A 471 -10.53 34.16 -32.44
C LYS A 471 -10.07 35.38 -33.24
N MET A 472 -10.94 36.39 -33.35
CA MET A 472 -10.59 37.72 -33.83
C MET A 472 -9.85 38.48 -32.72
N GLU A 473 -8.54 38.68 -32.86
CA GLU A 473 -7.81 39.63 -32.03
C GLU A 473 -7.95 41.04 -32.61
N GLN A 474 -8.16 42.04 -31.76
CA GLN A 474 -8.22 43.44 -32.18
C GLN A 474 -6.82 43.96 -32.46
N ASN A 475 -6.61 44.49 -33.68
CA ASN A 475 -5.42 45.20 -34.14
C ASN A 475 -4.06 44.48 -33.95
N THR A 476 -3.61 43.80 -35.01
CA THR A 476 -2.21 43.90 -35.43
C THR A 476 -2.12 43.69 -36.94
N ALA A 477 -1.85 44.77 -37.68
CA ALA A 477 -1.73 44.73 -39.13
C ALA A 477 -0.26 44.66 -39.54
N HIS A 478 0.31 43.45 -39.64
CA HIS A 478 1.47 43.12 -40.51
C HIS A 478 1.71 41.60 -40.58
N ASN A 479 2.53 41.18 -41.56
CA ASN A 479 3.04 39.81 -41.78
C ASN A 479 2.01 38.74 -42.17
N SER A 480 1.39 38.95 -43.34
CA SER A 480 0.83 37.88 -44.17
C SER A 480 1.94 37.19 -44.98
N THR A 481 2.53 36.10 -44.45
CA THR A 481 3.56 35.33 -45.17
C THR A 481 3.44 33.82 -44.96
N MET A 482 3.26 33.10 -46.07
CA MET A 482 3.60 31.68 -46.29
C MET A 482 3.11 30.64 -45.27
N PHE A 483 1.95 30.04 -45.52
CA PHE A 483 1.68 28.64 -45.14
C PHE A 483 1.81 27.77 -46.40
N ASN A 484 2.96 27.11 -46.57
CA ASN A 484 3.21 26.23 -47.70
C ASN A 484 4.15 25.07 -47.33
N THR A 485 3.55 23.94 -46.94
CA THR A 485 4.16 22.59 -47.00
C THR A 485 3.04 21.57 -46.96
N VAL A 486 3.02 20.64 -47.93
CA VAL A 486 2.04 19.55 -48.02
C VAL A 486 2.70 18.27 -47.52
N ASP A 487 2.25 17.76 -46.37
CA ASP A 487 2.57 16.40 -45.90
C ASP A 487 1.41 15.46 -46.22
N THR A 488 1.68 14.41 -47.00
CA THR A 488 0.68 13.62 -47.75
C THR A 488 -0.12 12.61 -46.91
N THR A 489 -0.10 12.73 -45.57
CA THR A 489 -0.52 11.66 -44.64
C THR A 489 -2.03 11.48 -44.49
N ASN A 490 -2.85 12.48 -44.80
CA ASN A 490 -4.32 12.44 -44.63
C ASN A 490 -5.10 11.90 -45.85
N SER A 491 -4.42 11.29 -46.82
CA SER A 491 -5.04 10.80 -48.07
C SER A 491 -6.25 9.86 -47.85
N PHE A 492 -6.25 9.04 -46.79
CA PHE A 492 -7.30 8.05 -46.53
C PHE A 492 -8.70 8.64 -46.24
N LEU A 493 -8.79 9.83 -45.62
CA LEU A 493 -10.08 10.49 -45.40
C LEU A 493 -10.49 11.41 -46.56
N LEU A 494 -9.54 11.82 -47.40
CA LEU A 494 -9.76 12.76 -48.50
C LEU A 494 -10.05 12.07 -49.84
N SER A 495 -9.73 10.78 -50.00
CA SER A 495 -9.91 10.02 -51.25
C SER A 495 -11.37 9.90 -51.75
N SER A 496 -12.34 10.32 -50.96
CA SER A 496 -13.77 10.29 -51.29
C SER A 496 -14.32 11.63 -51.82
N PHE A 497 -13.51 12.69 -51.89
CA PHE A 497 -13.93 14.02 -52.32
C PHE A 497 -12.88 14.70 -53.21
N GLU A 498 -13.29 15.11 -54.41
CA GLU A 498 -12.52 16.04 -55.24
C GLU A 498 -12.56 17.43 -54.58
N MET A 499 -11.49 17.83 -53.91
CA MET A 499 -11.33 19.20 -53.40
C MET A 499 -10.57 20.08 -54.40
N SER A 500 -11.20 21.16 -54.85
CA SER A 500 -10.54 22.26 -55.56
C SER A 500 -9.70 23.12 -54.61
N GLU A 501 -8.62 23.70 -55.13
CA GLU A 501 -7.64 24.46 -54.32
C GLU A 501 -8.18 25.79 -53.75
N ASP A 502 -9.29 26.32 -54.27
CA ASP A 502 -9.84 27.63 -53.89
C ASP A 502 -10.51 27.69 -52.49
N LEU A 503 -10.78 26.56 -51.84
CA LEU A 503 -11.61 26.49 -50.61
C LEU A 503 -10.90 26.89 -49.30
N VAL A 504 -9.75 27.55 -49.36
CA VAL A 504 -8.85 27.80 -48.20
C VAL A 504 -9.39 28.83 -47.18
N ALA A 505 -10.42 29.61 -47.51
CA ALA A 505 -10.84 30.78 -46.70
C ALA A 505 -12.33 30.86 -46.30
N THR A 506 -13.17 29.88 -46.61
CA THR A 506 -14.63 29.97 -46.37
C THR A 506 -14.98 29.88 -44.88
N CYS A 507 -15.56 30.96 -44.35
CA CYS A 507 -15.90 31.10 -42.92
C CYS A 507 -17.33 31.61 -42.73
N ASN A 508 -18.12 30.92 -41.90
CA ASN A 508 -19.45 31.40 -41.50
C ASN A 508 -19.33 32.41 -40.35
N ILE A 509 -20.13 33.48 -40.37
CA ILE A 509 -20.21 34.44 -39.25
C ILE A 509 -21.32 33.98 -38.32
N LEU A 510 -20.98 33.71 -37.06
CA LEU A 510 -21.93 33.29 -36.03
C LEU A 510 -22.59 34.50 -35.35
N PRO A 511 -23.78 34.33 -34.72
CA PRO A 511 -24.50 35.43 -34.05
C PRO A 511 -23.75 36.07 -32.87
N ASP A 512 -22.67 35.45 -32.38
CA ASP A 512 -21.78 35.98 -31.33
C ASP A 512 -20.60 36.81 -31.89
N GLY A 513 -20.57 37.05 -33.20
CA GLY A 513 -19.51 37.78 -33.89
C GLY A 513 -18.24 36.97 -34.17
N THR A 514 -18.18 35.69 -33.78
CA THR A 514 -17.05 34.82 -34.12
C THR A 514 -17.18 34.27 -35.55
N LYS A 515 -16.03 34.06 -36.22
CA LYS A 515 -16.00 33.31 -37.50
C LYS A 515 -15.78 31.83 -37.21
N GLU A 516 -16.63 30.98 -37.75
CA GLU A 516 -16.44 29.53 -37.74
C GLU A 516 -15.78 29.06 -39.04
N SER A 517 -14.69 28.31 -38.90
CA SER A 517 -13.98 27.72 -40.04
C SER A 517 -14.71 26.46 -40.51
N ILE A 518 -15.16 26.48 -41.77
CA ILE A 518 -15.86 25.34 -42.37
C ILE A 518 -14.94 24.10 -42.40
N VAL A 519 -13.68 24.26 -42.81
CA VAL A 519 -12.67 23.19 -42.80
C VAL A 519 -12.50 22.54 -41.41
N CYS A 520 -12.50 23.34 -40.34
CA CYS A 520 -12.39 22.80 -38.98
C CYS A 520 -13.68 22.07 -38.53
N LEU A 521 -14.85 22.52 -39.00
CA LEU A 521 -16.14 21.88 -38.75
C LEU A 521 -16.28 20.56 -39.54
N GLU A 522 -15.81 20.51 -40.78
CA GLU A 522 -15.76 19.30 -41.62
C GLU A 522 -14.82 18.26 -41.01
N LEU A 523 -13.60 18.63 -40.62
CA LEU A 523 -12.67 17.75 -39.90
C LEU A 523 -13.31 17.20 -38.61
N LYS A 524 -13.98 18.06 -37.82
CA LYS A 524 -14.69 17.66 -36.60
C LYS A 524 -15.81 16.66 -36.89
N ASN A 525 -16.59 16.88 -37.94
CA ASN A 525 -17.71 16.02 -38.32
C ASN A 525 -17.22 14.67 -38.90
N ALA A 526 -16.16 14.66 -39.71
CA ALA A 526 -15.54 13.43 -40.21
C ALA A 526 -14.97 12.57 -39.07
N LEU A 527 -14.28 13.20 -38.11
CA LEU A 527 -13.79 12.52 -36.90
C LEU A 527 -14.94 11.95 -36.05
N LEU A 528 -16.06 12.67 -35.91
CA LEU A 528 -17.26 12.17 -35.22
C LEU A 528 -17.93 11.00 -35.96
N ALA A 529 -17.91 10.99 -37.29
CA ALA A 529 -18.50 9.93 -38.11
C ALA A 529 -17.71 8.61 -38.08
N GLU A 530 -16.38 8.67 -37.87
CA GLU A 530 -15.53 7.48 -37.76
C GLU A 530 -15.55 6.81 -36.38
N ILE A 531 -15.80 7.54 -35.28
CA ILE A 531 -15.74 6.95 -33.93
C ILE A 531 -16.62 5.69 -33.77
N PRO A 532 -17.88 5.63 -34.24
CA PRO A 532 -18.70 4.42 -34.15
C PRO A 532 -18.18 3.25 -35.00
N ARG A 533 -17.46 3.52 -36.10
CA ARG A 533 -16.89 2.52 -37.00
C ARG A 533 -15.70 1.76 -36.37
N LEU A 534 -15.10 2.33 -35.33
CA LEU A 534 -13.98 1.71 -34.59
C LEU A 534 -14.37 0.45 -33.80
N GLY A 535 -15.67 0.14 -33.63
CA GLY A 535 -16.13 -1.09 -32.95
C GLY A 535 -15.72 -1.18 -31.47
N LEU A 536 -15.67 -0.04 -30.78
CA LEU A 536 -15.06 0.07 -29.46
C LEU A 536 -15.83 -0.70 -28.37
N PRO A 537 -15.13 -1.35 -27.42
CA PRO A 537 -15.75 -2.31 -26.50
C PRO A 537 -16.60 -1.63 -25.41
N PRO A 538 -17.60 -2.33 -24.84
CA PRO A 538 -18.52 -1.77 -23.85
C PRO A 538 -17.84 -1.43 -22.51
N ASN A 539 -18.51 -0.61 -21.68
CA ASN A 539 -18.07 -0.30 -20.31
C ASN A 539 -17.79 -1.59 -19.51
N PRO A 540 -16.56 -1.81 -18.99
CA PRO A 540 -16.19 -3.08 -18.38
C PRO A 540 -17.01 -3.40 -17.13
N LEU A 541 -17.45 -2.38 -16.38
CA LEU A 541 -18.26 -2.57 -15.18
C LEU A 541 -19.66 -3.12 -15.52
N ASP A 542 -20.34 -2.57 -16.51
CA ASP A 542 -21.68 -3.06 -16.93
C ASP A 542 -21.58 -4.37 -17.72
N HIS A 543 -20.51 -4.57 -18.50
CA HIS A 543 -20.25 -5.85 -19.19
C HIS A 543 -20.01 -7.00 -18.20
N LEU A 544 -19.21 -6.78 -17.15
CA LEU A 544 -19.03 -7.74 -16.05
C LEU A 544 -20.35 -8.02 -15.32
N ILE A 545 -21.19 -7.01 -15.08
CA ILE A 545 -22.48 -7.21 -14.42
C ILE A 545 -23.43 -8.04 -15.30
N ASP A 546 -23.60 -7.72 -16.59
CA ASP A 546 -24.49 -8.50 -17.49
C ASP A 546 -24.01 -9.95 -17.65
N ALA A 547 -22.72 -10.16 -17.93
CA ALA A 547 -22.15 -11.48 -18.22
C ALA A 547 -22.01 -12.41 -17.01
N LEU A 548 -22.18 -11.88 -15.78
CA LEU A 548 -22.12 -12.62 -14.51
C LEU A 548 -23.50 -12.70 -13.81
N GLY A 549 -24.60 -12.51 -14.55
CA GLY A 549 -25.97 -12.77 -14.07
C GLY A 549 -26.73 -11.54 -13.56
N GLY A 550 -26.24 -10.33 -13.82
CA GLY A 550 -26.95 -9.08 -13.56
C GLY A 550 -26.99 -8.63 -12.09
N GLU A 551 -27.85 -7.64 -11.82
CA GLU A 551 -27.96 -6.97 -10.51
C GLU A 551 -28.49 -7.87 -9.37
N THR A 552 -28.95 -9.09 -9.67
CA THR A 552 -29.40 -10.09 -8.70
C THR A 552 -28.28 -11.01 -8.22
N HIS A 553 -27.25 -11.28 -9.03
CA HIS A 553 -26.15 -12.19 -8.69
C HIS A 553 -24.85 -11.48 -8.30
N VAL A 554 -24.63 -10.27 -8.83
CA VAL A 554 -23.42 -9.47 -8.59
C VAL A 554 -23.68 -8.41 -7.52
N ALA A 555 -22.82 -8.36 -6.49
CA ALA A 555 -22.87 -7.35 -5.44
C ALA A 555 -22.06 -6.12 -5.84
N GLU A 556 -22.75 -5.06 -6.27
CA GLU A 556 -22.09 -3.85 -6.76
C GLU A 556 -21.73 -2.93 -5.58
N LEU A 557 -20.43 -2.76 -5.31
CA LEU A 557 -19.88 -1.96 -4.22
C LEU A 557 -19.08 -0.78 -4.79
N THR A 558 -19.80 0.08 -5.50
CA THR A 558 -19.26 1.18 -6.29
C THR A 558 -19.79 2.54 -5.85
N GLY A 559 -19.05 3.59 -6.19
CA GLY A 559 -19.43 4.98 -5.91
C GLY A 559 -20.51 5.55 -6.84
N ARG A 560 -20.98 4.80 -7.85
CA ARG A 560 -21.86 5.35 -8.90
C ARG A 560 -23.35 5.33 -8.54
N ARG A 561 -24.05 6.38 -8.95
CA ARG A 561 -25.49 6.64 -8.78
C ARG A 561 -26.36 5.90 -9.77
N HIS A 562 -25.82 5.62 -10.96
CA HIS A 562 -26.54 5.05 -12.09
C HIS A 562 -25.83 3.78 -12.59
N ARG A 563 -26.59 2.73 -12.91
CA ARG A 563 -26.11 1.51 -13.57
C ARG A 563 -26.93 1.21 -14.82
N ILE A 564 -26.33 0.48 -15.77
CA ILE A 564 -27.08 -0.03 -16.93
C ILE A 564 -27.68 -1.38 -16.54
N VAL A 565 -28.96 -1.61 -16.88
CA VAL A 565 -29.67 -2.85 -16.59
C VAL A 565 -30.43 -3.32 -17.83
N LYS A 566 -30.36 -4.62 -18.10
CA LYS A 566 -31.08 -5.29 -19.18
C LYS A 566 -32.54 -5.52 -18.75
N SER A 567 -33.48 -5.05 -19.55
CA SER A 567 -34.92 -5.17 -19.31
C SER A 567 -35.66 -5.35 -20.63
N ASN A 568 -36.45 -6.41 -20.74
CA ASN A 568 -37.20 -6.80 -21.95
C ASN A 568 -36.34 -6.80 -23.23
N GLY A 569 -35.09 -7.28 -23.13
CA GLY A 569 -34.12 -7.35 -24.22
C GLY A 569 -33.30 -6.07 -24.48
N PHE A 570 -33.70 -4.92 -23.94
CA PHE A 570 -33.02 -3.64 -24.12
C PHE A 570 -32.21 -3.24 -22.89
N PHE A 571 -31.18 -2.42 -23.08
CA PHE A 571 -30.45 -1.80 -21.98
C PHE A 571 -31.07 -0.44 -21.63
N LYS A 572 -31.38 -0.23 -20.34
CA LYS A 572 -31.84 1.07 -19.80
C LYS A 572 -31.01 1.46 -18.56
N MET A 573 -30.79 2.77 -18.38
CA MET A 573 -30.16 3.31 -17.19
C MET A 573 -31.13 3.28 -15.99
N LYS A 574 -30.67 2.78 -14.84
CA LYS A 574 -31.41 2.66 -13.58
C LYS A 574 -30.62 3.34 -12.46
N SER A 575 -31.30 4.12 -11.61
CA SER A 575 -30.66 4.65 -10.39
C SER A 575 -30.44 3.52 -9.38
N ARG A 576 -29.28 3.52 -8.72
CA ARG A 576 -28.96 2.61 -7.59
C ARG A 576 -29.60 3.06 -6.28
N GLY A 577 -30.07 4.32 -6.18
CA GLY A 577 -30.72 4.88 -5.00
C GLY A 577 -30.13 6.22 -4.53
N LEU A 578 -30.85 6.90 -3.63
CA LEU A 578 -30.49 8.24 -3.14
C LEU A 578 -29.35 8.23 -2.10
N ASN A 579 -29.16 7.12 -1.38
CA ASN A 579 -28.12 6.94 -0.38
C ASN A 579 -27.28 5.71 -0.73
N LEU A 580 -26.14 5.96 -1.39
CA LEU A 580 -25.24 4.89 -1.87
C LEU A 580 -24.56 4.13 -0.72
N ASP A 581 -24.38 4.78 0.43
CA ASP A 581 -23.71 4.20 1.60
C ASP A 581 -24.56 3.05 2.17
N LEU A 582 -25.88 3.25 2.25
CA LEU A 582 -26.85 2.21 2.63
C LEU A 582 -26.93 1.09 1.58
N VAL A 583 -26.95 1.42 0.28
CA VAL A 583 -26.98 0.43 -0.81
C VAL A 583 -25.72 -0.44 -0.79
N ASN A 584 -24.54 0.16 -0.65
CA ASN A 584 -23.27 -0.55 -0.55
C ASN A 584 -23.21 -1.42 0.74
N GLN A 585 -23.83 -0.98 1.85
CA GLN A 585 -23.95 -1.80 3.05
C GLN A 585 -24.87 -3.01 2.86
N GLU A 586 -25.96 -2.87 2.10
CA GLU A 586 -26.88 -3.97 1.78
C GLU A 586 -26.25 -4.97 0.80
N GLU A 587 -25.69 -4.51 -0.31
CA GLU A 587 -24.96 -5.33 -1.30
C GLU A 587 -23.85 -6.15 -0.61
N ARG A 588 -23.11 -5.53 0.33
CA ARG A 588 -22.11 -6.23 1.18
C ARG A 588 -22.76 -7.29 2.06
N GLN A 589 -23.91 -7.02 2.67
CA GLN A 589 -24.62 -8.02 3.48
C GLN A 589 -25.09 -9.20 2.64
N GLN A 590 -25.64 -8.96 1.43
CA GLN A 590 -26.09 -10.03 0.53
C GLN A 590 -24.92 -10.94 0.13
N PHE A 591 -23.74 -10.36 -0.15
CA PHE A 591 -22.51 -11.13 -0.39
C PHE A 591 -22.07 -11.95 0.84
N MET A 592 -21.99 -11.33 2.03
CA MET A 592 -21.54 -12.01 3.26
C MET A 592 -22.54 -13.05 3.80
N LYS A 593 -23.82 -12.96 3.43
CA LYS A 593 -24.86 -13.98 3.66
C LYS A 593 -24.79 -15.14 2.65
N GLY A 594 -24.09 -14.97 1.53
CA GLY A 594 -24.01 -15.95 0.44
C GLY A 594 -25.17 -15.91 -0.54
N GLN A 595 -25.97 -14.82 -0.53
CA GLN A 595 -27.04 -14.58 -1.51
C GLN A 595 -26.48 -14.10 -2.85
N LYS A 596 -25.30 -13.47 -2.81
CA LYS A 596 -24.49 -13.08 -3.98
C LYS A 596 -23.08 -13.67 -3.81
N LEU A 597 -22.50 -14.20 -4.89
CA LEU A 597 -21.20 -14.90 -4.87
C LEU A 597 -20.08 -14.15 -5.59
N VAL A 598 -20.43 -13.09 -6.32
CA VAL A 598 -19.50 -12.13 -6.93
C VAL A 598 -19.70 -10.77 -6.26
N ALA A 599 -18.61 -10.10 -5.86
CA ALA A 599 -18.62 -8.70 -5.45
C ALA A 599 -17.69 -7.86 -6.33
N ILE A 600 -18.10 -6.64 -6.69
CA ILE A 600 -17.30 -5.72 -7.50
C ILE A 600 -17.03 -4.44 -6.70
N ILE A 601 -15.76 -4.15 -6.39
CA ILE A 601 -15.33 -3.01 -5.57
C ILE A 601 -14.61 -1.92 -6.36
N SER A 602 -14.88 -0.67 -6.03
CA SER A 602 -14.16 0.51 -6.57
C SER A 602 -13.43 1.30 -5.48
N ASP A 603 -12.33 1.98 -5.84
CA ASP A 603 -11.55 2.85 -4.94
C ASP A 603 -12.45 3.82 -4.14
N ALA A 604 -13.43 4.45 -4.80
CA ALA A 604 -14.33 5.43 -4.19
C ALA A 604 -15.27 4.87 -3.09
N ALA A 605 -15.68 3.60 -3.18
CA ALA A 605 -16.65 2.98 -2.27
C ALA A 605 -16.05 1.86 -1.39
N SER A 606 -14.81 1.44 -1.64
CA SER A 606 -14.15 0.37 -0.87
C SER A 606 -13.71 0.77 0.55
N THR A 607 -13.76 2.06 0.89
CA THR A 607 -13.43 2.58 2.23
C THR A 607 -14.31 1.91 3.29
N GLY A 608 -13.75 1.53 4.44
CA GLY A 608 -14.45 0.74 5.49
C GLY A 608 -14.75 -0.72 5.13
N ILE A 609 -15.25 -1.00 3.91
CA ILE A 609 -15.73 -2.32 3.46
C ILE A 609 -14.77 -3.47 3.80
N SER A 610 -15.36 -4.63 4.12
CA SER A 610 -14.68 -5.89 4.42
C SER A 610 -15.49 -7.04 3.80
N LEU A 611 -14.79 -7.91 3.06
CA LEU A 611 -15.33 -9.01 2.24
C LEU A 611 -14.62 -10.35 2.47
N HIS A 612 -13.71 -10.43 3.45
CA HIS A 612 -13.02 -11.65 3.87
C HIS A 612 -14.00 -12.79 4.24
N ALA A 613 -13.51 -14.01 4.35
CA ALA A 613 -14.29 -15.17 4.77
C ALA A 613 -14.45 -15.20 6.31
N ASP A 614 -15.10 -14.19 6.90
CA ASP A 614 -15.29 -14.07 8.37
C ASP A 614 -15.97 -15.32 8.95
N LYS A 615 -15.35 -15.95 9.96
CA LYS A 615 -15.91 -17.11 10.68
C LYS A 615 -17.26 -16.82 11.34
N ARG A 616 -17.64 -15.54 11.51
CA ARG A 616 -18.95 -15.09 12.03
C ARG A 616 -20.05 -14.98 10.97
N CYS A 617 -19.74 -15.19 9.69
CA CYS A 617 -20.68 -15.04 8.58
C CYS A 617 -21.02 -16.39 7.92
N LYS A 618 -22.14 -16.45 7.19
CA LYS A 618 -22.58 -17.68 6.49
C LYS A 618 -21.72 -17.99 5.26
N ASN A 619 -21.28 -16.96 4.53
CA ASN A 619 -20.42 -17.15 3.35
C ASN A 619 -18.93 -17.26 3.74
N GLN A 620 -18.48 -18.47 4.07
CA GLN A 620 -17.08 -18.77 4.45
C GLN A 620 -16.21 -19.34 3.31
N ARG A 621 -16.73 -19.36 2.07
CA ARG A 621 -16.02 -19.84 0.87
C ARG A 621 -14.71 -19.08 0.60
N ARG A 622 -13.70 -19.75 0.03
CA ARG A 622 -12.43 -19.10 -0.36
C ARG A 622 -12.69 -17.92 -1.30
N ARG A 623 -11.94 -16.83 -1.12
CA ARG A 623 -12.08 -15.60 -1.91
C ARG A 623 -11.03 -15.57 -3.00
N VAL A 624 -11.43 -15.51 -4.26
CA VAL A 624 -10.55 -15.15 -5.40
C VAL A 624 -10.69 -13.64 -5.62
N HIS A 625 -9.65 -12.90 -5.26
CA HIS A 625 -9.60 -11.46 -5.45
C HIS A 625 -8.86 -11.14 -6.75
N ILE A 626 -9.62 -10.75 -7.77
CA ILE A 626 -9.16 -10.43 -9.11
C ILE A 626 -8.96 -8.93 -9.21
N THR A 627 -7.75 -8.46 -9.54
CA THR A 627 -7.48 -7.03 -9.75
C THR A 627 -7.42 -6.72 -11.25
N LEU A 628 -8.48 -6.08 -11.76
CA LEU A 628 -8.64 -5.71 -13.18
C LEU A 628 -7.86 -4.44 -13.54
N GLU A 629 -7.87 -3.45 -12.63
CA GLU A 629 -7.19 -2.16 -12.80
C GLU A 629 -6.18 -1.97 -11.65
N LEU A 630 -4.90 -2.23 -11.92
CA LEU A 630 -3.82 -2.11 -10.92
C LEU A 630 -3.62 -0.65 -10.46
N PRO A 631 -3.74 -0.34 -9.15
CA PRO A 631 -3.61 1.02 -8.66
C PRO A 631 -2.21 1.64 -8.82
N TRP A 632 -2.17 2.90 -9.28
CA TRP A 632 -0.97 3.75 -9.39
C TRP A 632 -0.10 3.88 -8.14
N SER A 633 -0.69 3.61 -6.98
CA SER A 633 -0.01 3.54 -5.69
C SER A 633 -0.30 2.16 -5.14
N ALA A 634 0.75 1.36 -4.91
CA ALA A 634 0.59 0.06 -4.27
C ALA A 634 -0.03 0.18 -2.87
N ASP A 635 0.07 1.35 -2.21
CA ASP A 635 -0.60 1.63 -0.94
C ASP A 635 -2.13 1.54 -1.09
N LYS A 636 -2.69 2.03 -2.21
CA LYS A 636 -4.11 1.79 -2.58
C LYS A 636 -4.36 0.32 -2.91
N ALA A 637 -3.45 -0.32 -3.65
CA ALA A 637 -3.61 -1.74 -4.01
C ALA A 637 -3.64 -2.65 -2.77
N ILE A 638 -2.80 -2.37 -1.77
CA ILE A 638 -2.80 -3.04 -0.46
C ILE A 638 -4.10 -2.74 0.31
N GLN A 639 -4.59 -1.49 0.29
CA GLN A 639 -5.90 -1.14 0.85
C GLN A 639 -7.07 -1.84 0.13
N GLN A 640 -6.89 -2.26 -1.13
CA GLN A 640 -7.86 -3.02 -1.93
C GLN A 640 -7.77 -4.53 -1.63
N LEU A 641 -6.57 -5.13 -1.67
CA LEU A 641 -6.37 -6.55 -1.30
C LEU A 641 -6.79 -6.81 0.15
N GLY A 642 -6.48 -5.88 1.05
CA GLY A 642 -6.94 -5.86 2.44
C GLY A 642 -8.46 -5.74 2.63
N ARG A 643 -9.28 -5.81 1.58
CA ARG A 643 -10.73 -6.03 1.68
C ARG A 643 -11.09 -7.52 1.82
N SER A 644 -10.31 -8.43 1.24
CA SER A 644 -10.51 -9.89 1.33
C SER A 644 -9.64 -10.61 2.37
N HIS A 645 -8.59 -9.97 2.88
CA HIS A 645 -7.68 -10.55 3.89
C HIS A 645 -7.77 -9.79 5.23
N ARG A 646 -8.18 -10.49 6.30
CA ARG A 646 -8.39 -9.97 7.66
C ARG A 646 -8.14 -11.06 8.71
N SER A 647 -8.00 -10.66 9.98
CA SER A 647 -8.12 -11.60 11.11
C SER A 647 -9.52 -12.20 11.15
N ASN A 648 -9.65 -13.35 11.83
CA ASN A 648 -10.89 -14.13 11.93
C ASN A 648 -11.45 -14.67 10.59
N GLN A 649 -10.64 -14.73 9.52
CA GLN A 649 -11.03 -15.47 8.31
C GLN A 649 -10.93 -16.99 8.50
N SER A 650 -11.82 -17.75 7.87
CA SER A 650 -11.77 -19.22 7.79
C SER A 650 -10.58 -19.71 6.97
N CYS A 651 -10.32 -19.06 5.83
CA CYS A 651 -9.28 -19.37 4.87
C CYS A 651 -8.68 -18.08 4.28
N ALA A 652 -7.43 -18.15 3.82
CA ALA A 652 -6.77 -17.04 3.14
C ALA A 652 -7.17 -16.97 1.63
N PRO A 653 -7.17 -15.76 1.03
CA PRO A 653 -7.60 -15.56 -0.36
C PRO A 653 -6.56 -15.99 -1.39
N ILE A 654 -7.02 -16.18 -2.64
CA ILE A 654 -6.19 -16.20 -3.84
C ILE A 654 -6.22 -14.80 -4.45
N TYR A 655 -5.05 -14.25 -4.80
CA TYR A 655 -4.95 -12.96 -5.50
C TYR A 655 -4.53 -13.18 -6.95
N LYS A 656 -5.41 -12.82 -7.90
CA LYS A 656 -5.11 -12.82 -9.34
C LYS A 656 -4.92 -11.39 -9.81
N LEU A 657 -3.68 -11.01 -10.14
CA LEU A 657 -3.34 -9.69 -10.68
C LEU A 657 -3.38 -9.77 -12.21
N VAL A 658 -4.29 -9.04 -12.88
CA VAL A 658 -4.59 -9.28 -14.30
C VAL A 658 -4.19 -8.11 -15.20
N THR A 659 -3.37 -8.42 -16.21
CA THR A 659 -2.56 -7.43 -16.94
C THR A 659 -2.47 -7.84 -18.41
N THR A 660 -2.57 -6.92 -19.37
CA THR A 660 -2.39 -7.30 -20.79
C THR A 660 -0.90 -7.48 -21.11
N ASN A 661 -0.59 -8.18 -22.21
CA ASN A 661 0.77 -8.27 -22.77
C ASN A 661 1.27 -6.96 -23.43
N CYS A 662 0.71 -5.82 -23.02
CA CYS A 662 1.06 -4.46 -23.40
C CYS A 662 2.21 -3.95 -22.52
N GLY A 663 3.36 -3.58 -23.09
CA GLY A 663 4.51 -2.97 -22.40
C GLY A 663 4.14 -1.69 -21.63
N GLY A 664 3.08 -1.00 -22.06
CA GLY A 664 2.50 0.13 -21.33
C GLY A 664 1.79 -0.27 -20.03
N GLU A 665 1.23 -1.49 -19.93
CA GLU A 665 0.73 -2.06 -18.68
C GLU A 665 1.84 -2.62 -17.79
N THR A 666 2.88 -3.25 -18.36
CA THR A 666 3.98 -3.96 -17.64
C THR A 666 4.60 -3.17 -16.48
N ARG A 667 4.72 -1.84 -16.61
CA ARG A 667 5.14 -0.95 -15.52
C ARG A 667 4.28 -1.08 -14.26
N PHE A 668 2.95 -1.06 -14.39
CA PHE A 668 2.03 -1.08 -13.26
C PHE A 668 2.11 -2.42 -12.54
N VAL A 669 2.19 -3.50 -13.32
CA VAL A 669 2.42 -4.86 -12.86
C VAL A 669 3.61 -4.91 -11.91
N ALA A 670 4.77 -4.49 -12.41
CA ALA A 670 6.00 -4.51 -11.64
C ALA A 670 5.97 -3.58 -10.43
N ALA A 671 5.55 -2.32 -10.60
CA ALA A 671 5.55 -1.36 -9.50
C ALA A 671 4.59 -1.77 -8.36
N VAL A 672 3.46 -2.40 -8.71
CA VAL A 672 2.47 -2.89 -7.74
C VAL A 672 2.89 -4.24 -7.15
N ALA A 673 3.20 -5.25 -7.96
CA ALA A 673 3.61 -6.57 -7.48
C ALA A 673 4.89 -6.48 -6.62
N LYS A 674 5.91 -5.74 -7.10
CA LYS A 674 7.13 -5.50 -6.30
C LYS A 674 6.78 -4.85 -4.98
N LYS A 675 6.03 -3.73 -4.94
CA LYS A 675 5.71 -3.06 -3.67
C LYS A 675 4.66 -3.79 -2.80
N MET A 676 3.87 -4.70 -3.36
CA MET A 676 3.05 -5.67 -2.62
C MET A 676 3.91 -6.72 -1.92
N MET A 677 5.00 -7.17 -2.55
CA MET A 677 5.98 -8.04 -1.90
C MET A 677 6.81 -7.22 -0.90
N THR A 678 7.38 -6.07 -1.31
CA THR A 678 8.17 -5.12 -0.52
C THR A 678 7.35 -4.31 0.52
N MET A 679 6.46 -4.99 1.24
CA MET A 679 5.30 -4.39 1.89
C MET A 679 5.57 -3.70 3.24
N GLY A 680 6.45 -2.69 3.25
CA GLY A 680 6.51 -1.73 4.37
C GLY A 680 7.85 -1.07 4.70
N ALA A 681 8.72 -0.72 3.75
CA ALA A 681 10.03 -0.11 4.08
C ALA A 681 9.95 1.07 5.10
N LEU A 682 8.96 1.95 4.97
CA LEU A 682 8.72 3.08 5.89
C LEU A 682 7.75 2.77 7.04
N THR A 683 6.66 2.04 6.78
CA THR A 683 5.62 1.74 7.79
C THR A 683 5.74 0.37 8.43
N LYS A 684 6.85 -0.35 8.24
CA LYS A 684 7.25 -1.60 8.92
C LYS A 684 8.78 -1.82 9.01
N GLY A 685 9.61 -1.01 8.33
CA GLY A 685 11.03 -0.85 8.63
C GLY A 685 12.08 -1.65 7.81
N ASP A 686 11.72 -2.63 6.96
CA ASP A 686 12.69 -3.32 6.08
C ASP A 686 12.34 -3.15 4.59
N ARG A 687 13.30 -2.67 3.79
CA ARG A 687 13.21 -2.52 2.33
C ARG A 687 13.31 -3.84 1.54
N ARG A 688 13.70 -4.97 2.13
CA ARG A 688 13.87 -6.24 1.38
C ARG A 688 12.58 -7.03 1.13
N ALA A 689 11.43 -6.58 1.66
CA ALA A 689 10.28 -7.43 1.98
C ALA A 689 9.70 -8.36 0.87
N GLY A 690 10.08 -8.16 -0.40
CA GLY A 690 9.93 -9.16 -1.44
C GLY A 690 11.27 -9.82 -1.80
N SER A 691 11.46 -11.04 -1.33
CA SER A 691 12.55 -11.97 -1.69
C SER A 691 11.93 -13.36 -1.92
N GLY A 692 12.39 -14.05 -2.97
CA GLY A 692 11.81 -15.32 -3.45
C GLY A 692 11.73 -15.40 -4.98
N GLN A 693 11.54 -14.26 -5.65
CA GLN A 693 11.75 -14.10 -7.11
C GLN A 693 12.42 -12.75 -7.38
N ASP A 694 13.38 -12.71 -8.32
CA ASP A 694 14.08 -11.48 -8.66
C ASP A 694 13.25 -10.57 -9.57
N LEU A 695 12.53 -9.63 -8.95
CA LEU A 695 11.84 -8.52 -9.62
C LEU A 695 12.64 -7.21 -9.51
N SER A 696 13.97 -7.28 -9.44
CA SER A 696 14.87 -6.10 -9.38
C SER A 696 14.68 -5.18 -10.59
N GLY A 697 14.76 -5.74 -11.80
CA GLY A 697 14.90 -5.03 -13.08
C GLY A 697 13.77 -4.08 -13.49
N TYR A 698 12.60 -4.15 -12.84
CA TYR A 698 11.41 -3.39 -13.25
C TYR A 698 11.10 -2.14 -12.39
N HIS A 699 12.04 -1.68 -11.54
CA HIS A 699 11.84 -0.45 -10.75
C HIS A 699 12.35 0.80 -11.49
N PHE A 700 11.51 1.30 -12.41
CA PHE A 700 11.87 2.36 -13.36
C PHE A 700 11.96 3.78 -12.75
N GLU A 701 11.35 4.05 -11.59
CA GLU A 701 11.37 5.39 -10.96
C GLU A 701 12.61 5.57 -10.05
N THR A 702 13.80 5.37 -10.62
CA THR A 702 15.11 5.57 -9.96
C THR A 702 15.94 6.62 -10.69
N LYS A 703 17.05 7.08 -10.06
CA LYS A 703 18.07 7.89 -10.76
C LYS A 703 18.66 7.17 -11.97
N TYR A 704 18.80 5.85 -11.91
CA TYR A 704 19.21 4.99 -13.04
C TYR A 704 18.14 4.93 -14.13
N GLY A 705 16.86 4.84 -13.79
CA GLY A 705 15.74 4.90 -14.73
C GLY A 705 15.62 6.25 -15.46
N PHE A 706 15.85 7.36 -14.74
CA PHE A 706 15.93 8.69 -15.36
C PHE A 706 17.15 8.82 -16.29
N GLN A 707 18.31 8.29 -15.88
CA GLN A 707 19.49 8.21 -16.73
C GLN A 707 19.24 7.34 -17.98
N ALA A 708 18.54 6.21 -17.83
CA ALA A 708 18.24 5.30 -18.92
C ALA A 708 17.28 5.89 -19.95
N ILE A 709 16.17 6.53 -19.54
CA ILE A 709 15.28 7.18 -20.52
C ILE A 709 15.98 8.35 -21.23
N ARG A 710 16.81 9.12 -20.52
CA ARG A 710 17.61 10.18 -21.14
C ARG A 710 18.61 9.63 -22.16
N GLU A 711 19.26 8.51 -21.85
CA GLU A 711 20.24 7.89 -22.75
C GLU A 711 19.57 7.23 -23.97
N VAL A 712 18.43 6.53 -23.78
CA VAL A 712 17.62 5.98 -24.88
C VAL A 712 17.16 7.07 -25.83
N LEU A 713 16.61 8.18 -25.31
CA LEU A 713 16.20 9.33 -26.12
C LEU A 713 17.39 10.00 -26.81
N ARG A 714 18.51 10.20 -26.10
CA ARG A 714 19.75 10.74 -26.69
C ARG A 714 20.24 9.88 -27.85
N CYS A 715 20.23 8.57 -27.68
CA CYS A 715 20.63 7.61 -28.71
C CYS A 715 19.71 7.69 -29.93
N ILE A 716 18.39 7.56 -29.76
CA ILE A 716 17.43 7.58 -30.88
C ILE A 716 17.48 8.90 -31.65
N LEU A 717 17.53 10.04 -30.95
CA LEU A 717 17.55 11.39 -31.55
C LEU A 717 18.88 11.77 -32.24
N ASN A 718 19.92 10.93 -32.18
CA ASN A 718 21.23 11.17 -32.78
C ASN A 718 21.73 9.95 -33.57
N ASP A 719 20.83 9.06 -34.03
CA ASP A 719 21.14 7.84 -34.79
C ASP A 719 22.19 6.91 -34.15
N PHE A 720 22.23 6.87 -32.82
CA PHE A 720 23.10 5.99 -32.04
C PHE A 720 22.33 4.91 -31.29
N PHE A 721 23.04 3.90 -30.79
CA PHE A 721 22.50 2.87 -29.90
C PHE A 721 23.08 2.98 -28.48
N VAL A 722 22.32 2.54 -27.47
CA VAL A 722 22.81 2.51 -26.09
C VAL A 722 23.92 1.46 -25.98
N ILE A 723 25.12 1.90 -25.58
CA ILE A 723 26.30 1.04 -25.43
C ILE A 723 26.00 -0.08 -24.43
N GLY A 724 26.21 -1.33 -24.86
CA GLY A 724 25.98 -2.53 -24.04
C GLY A 724 24.56 -3.09 -24.10
N VAL A 725 23.75 -2.71 -25.11
CA VAL A 725 22.50 -3.40 -25.47
C VAL A 725 22.71 -4.27 -26.72
N ASP A 726 22.31 -5.53 -26.66
CA ASP A 726 22.34 -6.47 -27.80
C ASP A 726 21.20 -6.15 -28.80
N ILE A 727 21.50 -5.29 -29.78
CA ILE A 727 20.59 -4.94 -30.88
C ILE A 727 20.26 -6.17 -31.77
N PRO A 728 21.21 -7.04 -32.18
CA PRO A 728 20.89 -8.28 -32.86
C PRO A 728 19.87 -9.19 -32.13
N ALA A 729 19.94 -9.31 -30.80
CA ALA A 729 18.93 -10.05 -30.03
C ALA A 729 17.56 -9.36 -30.03
N MET A 730 17.53 -8.03 -29.99
CA MET A 730 16.27 -7.28 -30.08
C MET A 730 15.59 -7.46 -31.45
N ILE A 731 16.38 -7.45 -32.54
CA ILE A 731 15.88 -7.70 -33.90
C ILE A 731 15.31 -9.12 -34.02
N ARG A 732 15.97 -10.13 -33.42
CA ARG A 732 15.44 -11.51 -33.35
C ARG A 732 14.18 -11.63 -32.50
N ALA A 733 14.00 -10.78 -31.47
CA ALA A 733 12.84 -10.79 -30.60
C ALA A 733 11.63 -10.02 -31.17
N PHE A 734 11.85 -9.04 -32.05
CA PHE A 734 10.81 -8.19 -32.64
C PHE A 734 10.97 -8.10 -34.16
N PRO A 735 10.34 -9.01 -34.95
CA PRO A 735 10.50 -9.08 -36.41
C PRO A 735 10.13 -7.81 -37.21
N CYS A 736 9.41 -6.86 -36.62
CA CYS A 736 9.20 -5.54 -37.22
C CYS A 736 10.50 -4.71 -37.36
N LEU A 737 11.51 -4.97 -36.52
CA LEU A 737 12.78 -4.25 -36.47
C LEU A 737 13.79 -4.81 -37.49
N VAL A 738 13.42 -4.86 -38.77
CA VAL A 738 14.16 -5.59 -39.84
C VAL A 738 15.68 -5.29 -39.89
N SER A 739 16.13 -4.10 -39.49
CA SER A 739 17.55 -3.75 -39.38
C SER A 739 17.78 -2.69 -38.29
N PRO A 740 19.03 -2.44 -37.83
CA PRO A 740 19.31 -1.39 -36.86
C PRO A 740 18.89 0.02 -37.32
N LEU A 741 19.03 0.33 -38.61
CA LEU A 741 18.55 1.59 -39.19
C LEU A 741 17.01 1.65 -39.18
N HIS A 742 16.35 0.55 -39.57
CA HIS A 742 14.89 0.48 -39.59
C HIS A 742 14.31 0.58 -38.16
N MET A 743 14.98 -0.02 -37.17
CA MET A 743 14.66 0.15 -35.75
C MET A 743 14.74 1.61 -35.33
N ASN A 744 15.79 2.36 -35.70
CA ASN A 744 15.88 3.76 -35.31
C ASN A 744 14.83 4.64 -36.00
N ALA A 745 14.49 4.35 -37.27
CA ALA A 745 13.40 5.01 -37.97
C ALA A 745 12.04 4.74 -37.29
N ILE A 746 11.73 3.48 -36.97
CA ILE A 746 10.52 3.08 -36.24
C ILE A 746 10.46 3.77 -34.86
N PHE A 747 11.55 3.73 -34.07
CA PHE A 747 11.58 4.35 -32.75
C PHE A 747 11.48 5.88 -32.83
N THR A 748 12.09 6.51 -33.83
CA THR A 748 11.95 7.95 -34.09
C THR A 748 10.50 8.32 -34.43
N GLN A 749 9.82 7.55 -35.28
CA GLN A 749 8.42 7.80 -35.61
C GLN A 749 7.50 7.55 -34.41
N ASN A 750 7.68 6.43 -33.70
CA ASN A 750 6.95 6.13 -32.47
C ASN A 750 7.06 7.28 -31.43
N LEU A 751 8.22 7.92 -31.30
CA LEU A 751 8.41 9.07 -30.41
C LEU A 751 7.71 10.35 -30.91
N LYS A 752 7.54 10.54 -32.23
CA LYS A 752 6.74 11.64 -32.80
C LYS A 752 5.26 11.43 -32.51
N ASP A 753 4.73 10.25 -32.85
CA ASP A 753 3.32 9.87 -32.68
C ASP A 753 2.84 10.10 -31.24
N ILE A 754 3.66 9.72 -30.24
CA ILE A 754 3.32 9.90 -28.82
C ILE A 754 3.81 11.22 -28.20
N GLY A 755 4.25 12.19 -29.02
CA GLY A 755 4.61 13.54 -28.58
C GLY A 755 5.77 13.59 -27.58
N LEU A 756 6.81 12.76 -27.79
CA LEU A 756 8.05 12.74 -27.01
C LEU A 756 9.30 13.11 -27.84
N TYR A 757 9.17 13.18 -29.16
CA TYR A 757 10.20 13.72 -30.03
C TYR A 757 10.32 15.24 -29.81
N SER A 758 11.41 15.67 -29.17
CA SER A 758 11.75 17.09 -29.01
C SER A 758 13.26 17.29 -29.11
N PRO A 759 13.78 17.93 -30.17
CA PRO A 759 15.20 18.23 -30.31
C PRO A 759 15.74 19.12 -29.17
N ASN A 760 14.89 19.95 -28.58
CA ASN A 760 15.28 21.04 -27.68
C ASN A 760 14.91 20.82 -26.20
N GLN A 761 14.34 19.66 -25.82
CA GLN A 761 13.94 19.37 -24.43
C GLN A 761 14.47 18.01 -23.92
N PRO A 762 15.61 17.96 -23.19
CA PRO A 762 16.26 16.71 -22.78
C PRO A 762 15.69 16.08 -21.50
N THR A 763 14.53 16.52 -20.99
CA THR A 763 14.03 16.22 -19.63
C THR A 763 12.69 15.48 -19.59
N VAL A 764 12.50 14.48 -20.45
CA VAL A 764 11.37 13.55 -20.36
C VAL A 764 11.47 12.73 -19.07
N SER A 765 10.43 12.78 -18.23
CA SER A 765 10.33 11.88 -17.07
C SER A 765 9.95 10.46 -17.50
N VAL A 766 10.51 9.45 -16.84
CA VAL A 766 10.13 8.02 -17.00
C VAL A 766 8.61 7.85 -16.89
N LYS A 767 7.99 8.57 -15.96
CA LYS A 767 6.53 8.58 -15.79
C LYS A 767 5.80 9.08 -17.03
N LEU A 768 6.28 10.13 -17.70
CA LEU A 768 5.68 10.62 -18.95
C LEU A 768 5.91 9.63 -20.11
N PHE A 769 7.11 9.07 -20.25
CA PHE A 769 7.43 8.08 -21.29
C PHE A 769 6.49 6.87 -21.24
N LEU A 770 6.42 6.18 -20.11
CA LEU A 770 5.57 4.99 -19.96
C LEU A 770 4.07 5.32 -20.00
N ASN A 771 3.68 6.55 -19.65
CA ASN A 771 2.32 7.05 -19.80
C ASN A 771 1.91 7.28 -21.27
N ARG A 772 2.88 7.56 -22.14
CA ARG A 772 2.71 7.82 -23.57
C ARG A 772 2.78 6.56 -24.42
N LEU A 773 3.63 5.61 -24.01
CA LEU A 773 3.84 4.33 -24.68
C LEU A 773 2.54 3.52 -24.93
N LEU A 774 1.50 3.75 -24.12
CA LEU A 774 0.14 3.21 -24.33
C LEU A 774 -0.53 3.67 -25.65
N GLY A 775 -0.05 4.74 -26.29
CA GLY A 775 -0.55 5.22 -27.58
C GLY A 775 0.04 4.53 -28.81
N LEU A 776 0.98 3.59 -28.65
CA LEU A 776 1.56 2.82 -29.75
C LEU A 776 0.83 1.48 -29.93
N ALA A 777 0.85 0.96 -31.16
CA ALA A 777 0.49 -0.42 -31.47
C ALA A 777 1.25 -1.39 -30.54
N PRO A 778 0.64 -2.48 -30.03
CA PRO A 778 1.25 -3.33 -29.00
C PRO A 778 2.64 -3.89 -29.39
N LEU A 779 2.86 -4.18 -30.68
CA LEU A 779 4.15 -4.64 -31.20
C LEU A 779 5.26 -3.56 -31.05
N HIS A 780 4.96 -2.32 -31.44
CA HIS A 780 5.88 -1.17 -31.37
C HIS A 780 6.14 -0.74 -29.93
N GLN A 781 5.08 -0.77 -29.11
CA GLN A 781 5.13 -0.55 -27.67
C GLN A 781 6.09 -1.54 -26.98
N ASN A 782 5.96 -2.83 -27.27
CA ASN A 782 6.77 -3.87 -26.63
C ASN A 782 8.24 -3.78 -27.05
N ALA A 783 8.51 -3.53 -28.33
CA ALA A 783 9.86 -3.30 -28.85
C ALA A 783 10.57 -2.11 -28.16
N LEU A 784 9.90 -0.95 -28.08
CA LEU A 784 10.46 0.25 -27.48
C LEU A 784 10.57 0.15 -25.94
N PHE A 785 9.66 -0.58 -25.28
CA PHE A 785 9.78 -0.90 -23.85
C PHE A 785 11.00 -1.77 -23.57
N TYR A 786 11.20 -2.83 -24.37
CA TYR A 786 12.32 -3.75 -24.21
C TYR A 786 13.68 -3.06 -24.40
N TYR A 787 13.79 -2.12 -25.36
CA TYR A 787 15.01 -1.31 -25.50
C TYR A 787 15.32 -0.50 -24.23
N PHE A 788 14.30 0.15 -23.66
CA PHE A 788 14.43 0.91 -22.41
C PHE A 788 14.77 0.01 -21.20
N GLU A 789 14.19 -1.19 -21.11
CA GLU A 789 14.50 -2.17 -20.08
C GLU A 789 15.98 -2.61 -20.15
N LYS A 790 16.48 -2.94 -21.35
CA LYS A 790 17.88 -3.33 -21.55
C LYS A 790 18.84 -2.18 -21.25
N ALA A 791 18.54 -0.97 -21.73
CA ALA A 791 19.34 0.21 -21.41
C ALA A 791 19.42 0.48 -19.89
N LEU A 792 18.33 0.28 -19.15
CA LEU A 792 18.33 0.37 -17.69
C LEU A 792 19.19 -0.72 -17.04
N GLN A 793 19.10 -1.97 -17.50
CA GLN A 793 19.90 -3.07 -16.99
C GLN A 793 21.41 -2.78 -17.14
N THR A 794 21.86 -2.31 -18.31
CA THR A 794 23.27 -1.94 -18.54
C THR A 794 23.73 -0.77 -17.66
N ILE A 795 22.88 0.24 -17.44
CA ILE A 795 23.21 1.39 -16.57
C ILE A 795 23.28 0.98 -15.09
N ILE A 796 22.42 0.05 -14.65
CA ILE A 796 22.49 -0.53 -13.30
C ILE A 796 23.76 -1.37 -13.13
N GLY A 797 24.06 -2.27 -14.07
CA GLY A 797 25.28 -3.09 -14.05
C GLY A 797 26.55 -2.24 -13.98
N LYS A 798 26.65 -1.20 -14.82
CA LYS A 798 27.76 -0.24 -14.76
C LYS A 798 27.86 0.47 -13.40
N ALA A 799 26.74 0.94 -12.84
CA ALA A 799 26.76 1.58 -11.52
C ALA A 799 27.20 0.63 -10.40
N GLN A 800 26.80 -0.65 -10.46
CA GLN A 800 27.20 -1.69 -9.50
C GLN A 800 28.71 -1.95 -9.58
N GLN A 801 29.25 -2.08 -10.79
CA GLN A 801 30.67 -2.28 -11.05
C GLN A 801 31.55 -1.10 -10.61
N GLU A 802 31.04 0.13 -10.73
CA GLU A 802 31.72 1.34 -10.26
C GLU A 802 31.63 1.56 -8.73
N GLY A 803 30.91 0.71 -7.99
CA GLY A 803 30.63 0.91 -6.56
C GLY A 803 29.72 2.13 -6.29
N LYS A 804 29.02 2.62 -7.32
CA LYS A 804 28.12 3.78 -7.30
C LYS A 804 26.64 3.38 -7.37
N TYR A 805 26.34 2.09 -7.22
CA TYR A 805 24.97 1.60 -7.07
C TYR A 805 24.48 1.83 -5.64
N ASP A 806 23.93 3.02 -5.47
CA ASP A 806 23.39 3.52 -4.21
C ASP A 806 21.95 3.05 -4.05
N GLU A 807 21.82 1.96 -3.30
CA GLU A 807 20.56 1.40 -2.80
C GLU A 807 20.07 2.12 -1.52
N GLY A 808 20.83 3.09 -1.02
CA GLY A 808 20.56 3.81 0.23
C GLY A 808 21.17 3.20 1.51
N TYR A 809 22.03 2.18 1.40
CA TYR A 809 22.78 1.56 2.51
C TYR A 809 24.00 0.75 1.99
N ASP A 810 24.97 0.49 2.88
CA ASP A 810 26.03 -0.51 2.66
C ASP A 810 25.65 -1.82 3.43
N ASP A 811 25.08 -2.82 2.73
CA ASP A 811 24.87 -4.18 3.29
C ASP A 811 26.21 -4.93 3.20
N ILE A 812 26.88 -5.15 4.34
CA ILE A 812 28.22 -5.75 4.34
C ILE A 812 28.09 -7.26 4.24
N LYS A 813 28.14 -7.76 3.00
CA LYS A 813 28.25 -9.19 2.70
C LYS A 813 29.65 -9.68 3.10
N GLY A 814 29.70 -10.54 4.12
CA GLY A 814 30.88 -11.32 4.50
C GLY A 814 30.45 -12.73 4.90
N ARG A 815 31.32 -13.72 4.69
CA ARG A 815 31.00 -15.13 4.92
C ARG A 815 30.93 -15.46 6.41
N LYS A 816 31.75 -14.81 7.23
CA LYS A 816 31.75 -14.95 8.68
C LYS A 816 31.82 -13.59 9.38
N ALA A 817 30.71 -13.13 9.95
CA ALA A 817 30.67 -11.95 10.81
C ALA A 817 30.53 -12.36 12.28
N THR A 818 31.45 -11.87 13.11
CA THR A 818 31.55 -12.20 14.54
C THR A 818 31.45 -10.92 15.36
N LEU A 819 30.54 -10.88 16.32
CA LEU A 819 30.48 -9.82 17.32
C LEU A 819 31.64 -10.00 18.30
N MET A 820 32.55 -9.01 18.36
CA MET A 820 33.76 -9.06 19.18
C MET A 820 33.52 -8.47 20.58
N SER A 821 32.72 -7.40 20.66
CA SER A 821 32.27 -6.81 21.92
C SER A 821 31.05 -5.92 21.71
N GLU A 822 30.18 -5.85 22.72
CA GLU A 822 29.01 -4.97 22.76
C GLU A 822 28.91 -4.30 24.15
N ARG A 823 28.47 -3.04 24.19
CA ARG A 823 28.29 -2.26 25.43
C ARG A 823 27.29 -1.13 25.22
N ASP A 824 26.46 -0.87 26.23
CA ASP A 824 25.72 0.40 26.33
C ASP A 824 26.74 1.54 26.61
N ILE A 825 26.60 2.67 25.93
CA ILE A 825 27.39 3.89 26.14
C ILE A 825 26.54 5.07 26.68
N GLY A 826 25.28 4.81 27.04
CA GLY A 826 24.35 5.75 27.67
C GLY A 826 23.22 6.18 26.75
N SER A 827 22.12 6.66 27.33
CA SER A 827 20.94 7.17 26.62
C SER A 827 20.32 6.19 25.61
N ASN A 828 20.35 4.88 25.91
CA ASN A 828 19.91 3.79 25.01
C ASN A 828 20.71 3.73 23.69
N VAL A 829 22.00 4.03 23.72
CA VAL A 829 22.92 3.92 22.57
C VAL A 829 23.91 2.80 22.83
N THR A 830 23.92 1.81 21.96
CA THR A 830 24.80 0.63 22.06
C THR A 830 25.97 0.79 21.10
N TYR A 831 27.18 0.51 21.57
CA TYR A 831 28.38 0.33 20.74
C TYR A 831 28.62 -1.16 20.52
N SER A 832 28.79 -1.55 19.26
CA SER A 832 28.95 -2.94 18.81
C SER A 832 30.17 -3.04 17.88
N HIS A 833 31.22 -3.76 18.29
CA HIS A 833 32.42 -3.99 17.48
C HIS A 833 32.30 -5.34 16.76
N VAL A 834 32.27 -5.31 15.42
CA VAL A 834 32.02 -6.49 14.59
C VAL A 834 33.20 -6.75 13.66
N LEU A 835 33.70 -7.97 13.67
CA LEU A 835 34.75 -8.46 12.78
C LEU A 835 34.11 -9.26 11.64
N VAL A 836 34.25 -8.77 10.40
CA VAL A 836 33.69 -9.41 9.21
C VAL A 836 34.81 -10.01 8.36
N ASP A 837 34.89 -11.33 8.32
CA ASP A 837 35.75 -12.06 7.40
C ASP A 837 34.99 -12.33 6.08
N ARG A 838 35.59 -11.88 4.97
CA ARG A 838 35.06 -12.02 3.60
C ARG A 838 35.82 -13.04 2.77
N GLY A 839 36.84 -13.67 3.36
CA GLY A 839 37.67 -14.63 2.65
C GLY A 839 36.99 -15.97 2.42
N ILE A 840 37.64 -16.77 1.59
CA ILE A 840 37.31 -18.17 1.39
C ILE A 840 38.61 -18.97 1.50
N SER A 841 38.67 -19.93 2.42
CA SER A 841 39.88 -20.73 2.66
C SER A 841 40.17 -21.64 1.46
N TRP A 842 41.35 -22.25 1.44
CA TRP A 842 41.70 -23.20 0.38
C TRP A 842 40.82 -24.46 0.46
N GLU A 843 40.56 -24.91 1.69
CA GLU A 843 39.76 -26.09 2.02
C GLU A 843 38.30 -25.87 1.61
N GLU A 844 37.75 -24.68 1.89
CA GLU A 844 36.44 -24.27 1.40
C GLU A 844 36.39 -24.15 -0.14
N ALA A 845 37.41 -23.55 -0.77
CA ALA A 845 37.47 -23.42 -2.23
C ALA A 845 37.56 -24.80 -2.92
N THR A 846 38.28 -25.74 -2.30
CA THR A 846 38.39 -27.13 -2.77
C THR A 846 37.05 -27.87 -2.61
N SER A 847 36.38 -27.72 -1.46
CA SER A 847 35.03 -28.26 -1.24
C SER A 847 34.01 -27.71 -2.24
N ILE A 848 34.05 -26.40 -2.52
CA ILE A 848 33.22 -25.79 -3.57
C ILE A 848 33.53 -26.40 -4.94
N HIS A 849 34.80 -26.49 -5.33
CA HIS A 849 35.21 -27.11 -6.61
C HIS A 849 34.81 -28.59 -6.72
N GLN A 850 34.68 -29.32 -5.61
CA GLN A 850 34.28 -30.73 -5.60
C GLN A 850 32.76 -30.92 -5.65
N ASN A 851 31.99 -30.01 -5.04
CA ASN A 851 30.54 -30.13 -4.85
C ASN A 851 29.71 -29.30 -5.87
N VAL A 852 30.32 -28.93 -7.00
CA VAL A 852 29.63 -28.25 -8.11
C VAL A 852 28.83 -29.28 -8.94
N SER A 853 27.58 -28.95 -9.30
CA SER A 853 26.72 -29.81 -10.14
C SER A 853 27.40 -30.13 -11.48
N SER A 854 27.10 -31.31 -12.05
CA SER A 854 27.58 -31.76 -13.36
C SER A 854 27.29 -30.80 -14.52
N ASP A 855 26.31 -29.91 -14.37
CA ASP A 855 25.93 -28.90 -15.38
C ASP A 855 26.90 -27.70 -15.43
N TYR A 856 27.90 -27.69 -14.54
CA TYR A 856 28.81 -26.57 -14.30
C TYR A 856 30.27 -27.04 -14.27
N VAL A 857 31.16 -26.25 -14.88
CA VAL A 857 32.61 -26.45 -14.87
C VAL A 857 33.24 -25.49 -13.86
N ALA A 858 33.94 -26.05 -12.86
CA ALA A 858 34.69 -25.31 -11.85
C ALA A 858 36.21 -25.46 -12.07
N GLU A 859 36.93 -24.34 -12.17
CA GLU A 859 38.35 -24.31 -12.51
C GLU A 859 39.12 -23.24 -11.72
N PHE A 860 40.35 -23.55 -11.30
CA PHE A 860 41.25 -22.56 -10.72
C PHE A 860 42.02 -21.80 -11.81
N TYR A 861 42.24 -20.50 -11.58
CA TYR A 861 42.89 -19.56 -12.47
C TYR A 861 44.01 -18.79 -11.74
N ILE A 862 45.11 -18.51 -12.44
CA ILE A 862 46.23 -17.66 -12.00
C ILE A 862 46.40 -16.48 -12.97
N SER A 863 46.78 -15.30 -12.48
CA SER A 863 46.97 -14.12 -13.34
C SER A 863 48.19 -14.28 -14.26
N ASN A 864 48.05 -13.84 -15.52
CA ASN A 864 49.11 -13.98 -16.55
C ASN A 864 50.35 -13.11 -16.26
N GLN A 865 50.20 -12.09 -15.41
CA GLN A 865 51.27 -11.24 -14.91
C GLN A 865 51.18 -11.07 -13.39
N LYS A 866 52.29 -10.60 -12.78
CA LYS A 866 52.32 -10.22 -11.37
C LYS A 866 51.68 -8.86 -11.15
N TYR A 867 50.69 -8.78 -10.28
CA TYR A 867 50.09 -7.54 -9.81
C TYR A 867 50.71 -7.17 -8.46
N PHE A 868 51.38 -6.01 -8.41
CA PHE A 868 52.04 -5.52 -7.20
C PHE A 868 53.03 -6.52 -6.56
N GLY A 869 53.77 -7.26 -7.39
CA GLY A 869 54.84 -8.20 -6.98
C GLY A 869 54.43 -9.68 -6.90
N GLU A 870 53.14 -9.96 -6.72
CA GLU A 870 52.59 -11.31 -6.55
C GLU A 870 51.62 -11.69 -7.68
N TYR A 871 51.35 -12.99 -7.84
CA TYR A 871 50.31 -13.48 -8.75
C TYR A 871 48.95 -13.50 -8.04
N LEU A 872 47.88 -13.20 -8.75
CA LEU A 872 46.51 -13.29 -8.23
C LEU A 872 45.88 -14.64 -8.60
N TYR A 873 45.06 -15.18 -7.70
CA TYR A 873 44.42 -16.49 -7.83
C TYR A 873 42.91 -16.36 -7.64
N MET A 874 42.15 -17.14 -8.41
CA MET A 874 40.69 -17.20 -8.31
C MET A 874 40.14 -18.56 -8.79
N LEU A 875 38.95 -18.92 -8.33
CA LEU A 875 38.20 -20.09 -8.76
C LEU A 875 37.00 -19.58 -9.57
N MET A 876 36.82 -20.06 -10.80
CA MET A 876 35.69 -19.69 -11.66
C MET A 876 34.76 -20.89 -11.80
N ILE A 877 33.46 -20.67 -11.63
CA ILE A 877 32.40 -21.67 -11.87
C ILE A 877 31.58 -21.15 -13.05
N THR A 878 31.44 -21.96 -14.09
CA THR A 878 30.73 -21.60 -15.33
C THR A 878 29.70 -22.66 -15.71
N GLY A 879 28.48 -22.25 -16.08
CA GLY A 879 27.43 -23.17 -16.50
C GLY A 879 26.30 -22.44 -17.24
N GLY A 880 25.95 -22.93 -18.43
CA GLY A 880 24.96 -22.30 -19.32
C GLY A 880 25.29 -20.83 -19.62
N ARG A 881 24.47 -19.90 -19.10
CA ARG A 881 24.66 -18.44 -19.22
C ARG A 881 25.20 -17.78 -17.94
N SER A 882 25.58 -18.56 -16.93
CA SER A 882 25.96 -18.09 -15.61
C SER A 882 27.44 -18.33 -15.30
N CYS A 883 28.06 -17.36 -14.62
CA CYS A 883 29.45 -17.42 -14.19
C CYS A 883 29.59 -16.77 -12.80
N SER A 884 30.32 -17.43 -11.92
CA SER A 884 30.70 -16.92 -10.59
C SER A 884 32.21 -17.01 -10.42
N VAL A 885 32.83 -15.93 -9.96
CA VAL A 885 34.26 -15.88 -9.62
C VAL A 885 34.42 -15.82 -8.11
N ILE A 886 35.36 -16.59 -7.57
CA ILE A 886 35.65 -16.71 -6.15
C ILE A 886 37.10 -16.33 -5.91
N ARG A 887 37.37 -15.49 -4.91
CA ARG A 887 38.73 -15.02 -4.56
C ARG A 887 39.06 -15.28 -3.08
N PRO A 888 40.33 -15.59 -2.74
CA PRO A 888 40.75 -15.85 -1.36
C PRO A 888 40.43 -14.71 -0.39
N ASN A 889 40.54 -13.44 -0.83
CA ASN A 889 40.41 -12.28 0.05
C ASN A 889 39.04 -11.58 0.01
N THR A 890 38.22 -11.79 -1.02
CA THR A 890 36.90 -11.13 -1.16
C THR A 890 35.72 -12.07 -1.35
N GLY A 891 35.95 -13.39 -1.43
CA GLY A 891 34.89 -14.37 -1.62
C GLY A 891 34.27 -14.30 -3.02
N TYR A 892 32.96 -14.55 -3.09
CA TYR A 892 32.18 -14.59 -4.33
C TYR A 892 32.03 -13.21 -5.00
N MET A 893 32.06 -13.22 -6.34
CA MET A 893 31.93 -12.07 -7.22
C MET A 893 31.18 -12.48 -8.49
N PHE A 894 29.99 -11.91 -8.69
CA PHE A 894 29.21 -12.08 -9.91
C PHE A 894 29.73 -11.14 -11.02
N LEU A 895 29.79 -11.64 -12.25
CA LEU A 895 30.33 -10.93 -13.42
C LEU A 895 29.43 -11.12 -14.63
N GLU A 896 29.31 -10.08 -15.45
CA GLU A 896 28.63 -10.14 -16.74
C GLU A 896 29.44 -11.01 -17.72
N PRO A 897 28.79 -11.76 -18.64
CA PRO A 897 29.49 -12.62 -19.61
C PRO A 897 30.59 -11.91 -20.41
N THR A 898 30.36 -10.65 -20.79
CA THR A 898 31.32 -9.79 -21.51
C THR A 898 32.62 -9.51 -20.75
N LYS A 899 32.65 -9.74 -19.43
CA LYS A 899 33.86 -9.63 -18.61
C LYS A 899 34.57 -10.96 -18.36
N ILE A 900 34.01 -12.08 -18.81
CA ILE A 900 34.65 -13.40 -18.70
C ILE A 900 35.80 -13.49 -19.70
N ASP A 901 35.59 -13.06 -20.94
CA ASP A 901 36.64 -13.06 -21.97
C ASP A 901 37.74 -12.05 -21.62
N ASP A 902 37.32 -10.87 -21.14
CA ASP A 902 38.19 -9.85 -20.56
C ASP A 902 39.02 -10.37 -19.34
N LEU A 903 38.59 -11.46 -18.68
CA LEU A 903 39.35 -12.16 -17.64
C LEU A 903 40.19 -13.31 -18.18
N ARG A 904 39.75 -14.03 -19.22
CA ARG A 904 40.52 -15.09 -19.91
C ARG A 904 41.81 -14.56 -20.54
N ASP A 905 41.77 -13.34 -21.08
CA ASP A 905 42.99 -12.65 -21.56
C ASP A 905 44.00 -12.34 -20.44
N LYS A 906 43.52 -12.24 -19.20
CA LYS A 906 44.30 -11.76 -18.04
C LYS A 906 44.65 -12.88 -17.05
N TYR A 907 44.04 -14.07 -17.17
CA TYR A 907 44.21 -15.22 -16.27
C TYR A 907 44.20 -16.55 -17.05
N THR A 908 45.07 -17.47 -16.66
CA THR A 908 45.20 -18.82 -17.25
C THR A 908 44.73 -19.90 -16.27
N VAL A 909 44.14 -20.97 -16.80
CA VAL A 909 43.73 -22.15 -16.01
C VAL A 909 44.95 -22.80 -15.36
N THR A 910 44.84 -23.19 -14.10
CA THR A 910 45.90 -23.83 -13.33
C THR A 910 45.36 -24.99 -12.50
N LYS A 911 46.20 -26.01 -12.26
CA LYS A 911 45.80 -27.19 -11.47
C LYS A 911 45.67 -26.82 -9.99
N PRO A 912 44.73 -27.40 -9.22
CA PRO A 912 44.52 -27.06 -7.81
C PRO A 912 45.82 -27.06 -6.96
N LYS A 913 46.66 -28.08 -7.13
CA LYS A 913 47.98 -28.19 -6.45
C LYS A 913 48.93 -27.01 -6.70
N ASN A 914 48.78 -26.31 -7.83
CA ASN A 914 49.56 -25.12 -8.16
C ASN A 914 48.93 -23.84 -7.60
N ALA A 915 47.60 -23.81 -7.47
CA ALA A 915 46.87 -22.68 -6.90
C ALA A 915 47.01 -22.62 -5.36
N GLU A 916 47.03 -23.76 -4.67
CA GLU A 916 47.00 -23.87 -3.20
C GLU A 916 47.95 -22.89 -2.49
N ARG A 917 49.25 -22.95 -2.83
CA ARG A 917 50.28 -22.14 -2.16
C ARG A 917 50.08 -20.63 -2.36
N GLY A 918 49.54 -20.23 -3.50
CA GLY A 918 49.20 -18.85 -3.81
C GLY A 918 47.91 -18.40 -3.14
N TRP A 919 46.89 -19.27 -3.13
CA TRP A 919 45.62 -19.02 -2.47
C TRP A 919 45.80 -18.83 -0.96
N LYS A 920 46.49 -19.76 -0.30
CA LYS A 920 46.81 -19.68 1.15
C LYS A 920 47.60 -18.41 1.47
N ARG A 921 48.64 -18.09 0.67
CA ARG A 921 49.40 -16.85 0.80
C ARG A 921 48.53 -15.58 0.74
N ILE A 922 47.63 -15.47 -0.24
CA ILE A 922 46.76 -14.27 -0.33
C ILE A 922 45.71 -14.27 0.79
N PHE A 923 45.13 -15.42 1.09
CA PHE A 923 44.17 -15.59 2.19
C PHE A 923 44.78 -15.12 3.52
N GLU A 924 45.99 -15.57 3.85
CA GLU A 924 46.74 -15.18 5.04
C GLU A 924 47.22 -13.72 4.99
N HIS A 925 47.87 -13.28 3.90
CA HIS A 925 48.41 -11.92 3.80
C HIS A 925 47.33 -10.86 3.89
N CYS A 926 46.19 -11.08 3.21
CA CYS A 926 45.08 -10.13 3.25
C CYS A 926 44.31 -10.14 4.57
N GLU A 927 44.63 -11.00 5.54
CA GLU A 927 43.99 -11.01 6.86
C GLU A 927 43.91 -9.59 7.46
N SER A 928 45.05 -8.89 7.51
CA SER A 928 45.16 -7.54 8.09
C SER A 928 45.82 -6.51 7.15
N ARG A 929 46.13 -6.87 5.89
CA ARG A 929 46.87 -6.02 4.94
C ARG A 929 46.18 -5.92 3.58
N CYS A 930 46.47 -4.85 2.85
CA CYS A 930 45.93 -4.64 1.51
C CYS A 930 46.48 -5.64 0.47
N ILE A 931 45.74 -5.84 -0.62
CA ILE A 931 46.16 -6.71 -1.75
C ILE A 931 47.36 -6.13 -2.54
N HIS A 932 47.73 -4.86 -2.33
CA HIS A 932 48.81 -4.19 -3.05
C HIS A 932 50.22 -4.53 -2.53
N THR A 933 50.33 -5.34 -1.48
CA THR A 933 51.59 -5.77 -0.84
C THR A 933 52.65 -4.65 -0.72
N THR A 934 53.76 -4.71 -1.46
CA THR A 934 54.86 -3.73 -1.47
C THR A 934 54.63 -2.52 -2.38
N GLY A 935 53.66 -2.57 -3.30
CA GLY A 935 53.33 -1.51 -4.25
C GLY A 935 52.34 -0.45 -3.72
N CYS A 936 52.05 -0.46 -2.42
CA CYS A 936 50.94 0.31 -1.85
C CYS A 936 51.27 1.80 -1.63
N LYS A 937 50.81 2.68 -2.53
CA LYS A 937 50.93 4.15 -2.41
C LYS A 937 50.24 4.77 -1.18
N GLN A 938 49.44 4.01 -0.43
CA GLN A 938 48.69 4.45 0.75
C GLN A 938 49.24 3.87 2.07
N GLY A 939 50.31 3.06 2.02
CA GLY A 939 50.92 2.43 3.18
C GLY A 939 49.92 1.62 4.03
N GLU A 940 50.10 1.67 5.35
CA GLU A 940 49.31 0.92 6.33
C GLU A 940 47.84 1.37 6.42
N THR A 941 47.50 2.56 5.93
CA THR A 941 46.11 3.06 5.90
C THR A 941 45.24 2.39 4.84
N CYS A 942 45.85 1.66 3.89
CA CYS A 942 45.14 1.08 2.75
C CYS A 942 44.28 -0.12 3.15
N ARG A 943 42.96 0.00 3.00
CA ARG A 943 42.01 -1.09 3.26
C ARG A 943 41.59 -1.90 2.02
N VAL A 944 42.23 -1.66 0.87
CA VAL A 944 41.84 -2.27 -0.41
C VAL A 944 42.19 -3.75 -0.44
N GLY A 945 41.18 -4.61 -0.62
CA GLY A 945 41.35 -6.05 -0.71
C GLY A 945 41.68 -6.77 0.61
N MET A 946 41.50 -6.12 1.77
CA MET A 946 41.60 -6.78 3.08
C MET A 946 40.49 -7.84 3.27
N ARG A 947 40.84 -8.97 3.86
CA ARG A 947 39.99 -10.13 4.11
C ARG A 947 39.11 -9.93 5.34
N LYS A 948 39.72 -9.63 6.49
CA LYS A 948 39.00 -9.23 7.71
C LYS A 948 38.84 -7.71 7.74
N MET A 949 37.62 -7.26 7.98
CA MET A 949 37.26 -5.85 8.13
C MET A 949 36.65 -5.64 9.52
N GLN A 950 37.15 -4.64 10.25
CA GLN A 950 36.60 -4.22 11.53
C GLN A 950 35.58 -3.10 11.30
N TYR A 951 34.41 -3.23 11.95
CA TYR A 951 33.33 -2.25 11.93
C TYR A 951 32.92 -1.87 13.35
N HIS A 952 32.69 -0.58 13.55
CA HIS A 952 32.47 0.02 14.86
C HIS A 952 31.10 0.69 14.82
N LEU A 953 30.06 -0.07 15.17
CA LEU A 953 28.68 0.34 14.99
C LEU A 953 28.13 1.00 16.25
N LEU A 954 27.54 2.18 16.09
CA LEU A 954 26.58 2.73 17.05
C LEU A 954 25.18 2.31 16.62
N SER A 955 24.39 1.77 17.54
CA SER A 955 22.98 1.39 17.35
C SER A 955 22.13 1.94 18.51
N GLY A 956 20.81 1.80 18.42
CA GLY A 956 19.89 2.35 19.42
C GLY A 956 19.46 3.79 19.12
N SER A 957 19.41 4.64 20.16
CA SER A 957 18.83 5.99 20.14
C SER A 957 19.75 7.06 19.53
N LEU A 958 20.06 6.94 18.24
CA LEU A 958 21.00 7.81 17.54
C LEU A 958 20.41 9.17 17.11
N LEU A 959 19.09 9.26 16.88
CA LEU A 959 18.45 10.45 16.32
C LEU A 959 18.51 11.68 17.26
N PRO A 960 18.31 11.56 18.59
CA PRO A 960 18.44 12.70 19.51
C PRO A 960 19.85 13.28 19.62
N ILE A 961 20.88 12.48 19.27
CA ILE A 961 22.30 12.84 19.39
C ILE A 961 22.95 13.14 18.03
N TRP A 962 22.17 13.18 16.95
CA TRP A 962 22.68 13.18 15.58
C TRP A 962 23.64 14.34 15.28
N LYS A 963 23.33 15.55 15.76
CA LYS A 963 24.22 16.72 15.62
C LYS A 963 25.52 16.60 16.41
N MET A 964 25.52 15.88 17.54
CA MET A 964 26.74 15.59 18.30
C MET A 964 27.61 14.58 17.55
N LEU A 965 27.02 13.54 16.96
CA LEU A 965 27.72 12.60 16.08
C LEU A 965 28.31 13.32 14.85
N GLU A 966 27.56 14.24 14.24
CA GLU A 966 28.05 15.11 13.16
C GLU A 966 29.26 15.95 13.63
N GLN A 967 29.11 16.72 14.71
CA GLN A 967 30.16 17.59 15.26
C GLN A 967 31.45 16.84 15.61
N LEU A 968 31.36 15.68 16.25
CA LEU A 968 32.52 14.85 16.63
C LEU A 968 33.30 14.34 15.42
N VAL A 969 32.62 14.09 14.28
CA VAL A 969 33.28 13.60 13.05
C VAL A 969 33.76 14.75 12.16
N THR A 970 33.01 15.85 12.06
CA THR A 970 33.46 17.05 11.32
C THR A 970 34.54 17.86 12.03
N GLY A 971 34.86 17.54 13.29
CA GLY A 971 35.87 18.23 14.09
C GLY A 971 37.32 17.96 13.68
N GLN A 972 37.58 17.06 12.73
CA GLN A 972 38.93 16.82 12.19
C GLN A 972 39.17 17.56 10.88
N ASN A 973 40.31 18.25 10.79
CA ASN A 973 40.76 19.01 9.62
C ASN A 973 41.34 18.13 8.49
N ASP A 974 40.72 16.98 8.18
CA ASP A 974 41.14 16.11 7.08
C ASP A 974 40.10 16.11 5.94
N PRO A 975 40.28 16.96 4.90
CA PRO A 975 39.39 17.01 3.73
C PRO A 975 39.50 15.81 2.79
N THR A 976 40.42 14.86 3.04
CA THR A 976 40.54 13.61 2.28
C THR A 976 39.69 12.48 2.86
N SER A 977 39.34 12.57 4.15
CA SER A 977 38.43 11.62 4.79
C SER A 977 36.99 11.86 4.32
N ASN A 978 36.42 10.93 3.54
CA ASN A 978 35.01 11.00 3.11
C ASN A 978 34.08 10.51 4.22
N SER A 979 34.19 11.15 5.39
CA SER A 979 33.74 10.72 6.72
C SER A 979 32.25 10.96 7.00
N ALA A 980 31.42 10.94 5.96
CA ALA A 980 29.97 10.92 6.14
C ALA A 980 29.55 9.68 6.94
N LEU A 981 28.95 9.89 8.12
CA LEU A 981 28.38 8.84 8.98
C LEU A 981 27.45 7.92 8.16
N ARG A 982 27.93 6.71 7.84
CA ARG A 982 27.20 5.73 7.01
C ARG A 982 26.39 4.77 7.87
N ILE A 983 25.17 4.48 7.43
CA ILE A 983 24.35 3.41 7.98
C ILE A 983 24.78 2.10 7.34
N VAL A 984 25.05 1.11 8.18
CA VAL A 984 25.67 -0.17 7.87
C VAL A 984 24.81 -1.28 8.45
N ARG A 985 24.70 -2.39 7.73
CA ARG A 985 24.08 -3.63 8.23
C ARG A 985 25.05 -4.80 8.13
N ILE A 986 24.99 -5.68 9.13
CA ILE A 986 25.79 -6.91 9.20
C ILE A 986 24.92 -8.04 9.74
N THR A 987 24.85 -9.18 9.04
CA THR A 987 24.24 -10.41 9.56
C THR A 987 25.33 -11.22 10.27
N LEU A 988 25.19 -11.46 11.57
CA LEU A 988 26.11 -12.27 12.35
C LEU A 988 26.01 -13.75 11.97
N THR A 989 27.14 -14.44 11.99
CA THR A 989 27.26 -15.88 11.70
C THR A 989 27.17 -16.69 13.01
N ASN A 990 26.13 -16.40 13.79
CA ASN A 990 25.72 -17.17 14.97
C ASN A 990 24.50 -18.05 14.65
N SER A 991 24.15 -18.97 15.55
CA SER A 991 23.03 -19.91 15.37
C SER A 991 21.67 -19.22 15.14
N SER A 992 21.51 -17.97 15.58
CA SER A 992 20.31 -17.15 15.37
C SER A 992 20.35 -16.25 14.12
N LYS A 993 21.44 -16.27 13.32
CA LYS A 993 21.69 -15.41 12.15
C LYS A 993 21.34 -13.92 12.40
N GLN A 994 21.71 -13.40 13.57
CA GLN A 994 21.22 -12.11 14.09
C GLN A 994 21.66 -10.93 13.20
N LYS A 995 20.71 -10.12 12.74
CA LYS A 995 20.98 -8.91 11.94
C LYS A 995 21.27 -7.71 12.88
N LEU A 996 22.44 -7.09 12.73
CA LEU A 996 22.80 -5.81 13.36
C LEU A 996 22.66 -4.67 12.34
N VAL A 997 22.14 -3.53 12.81
CA VAL A 997 22.04 -2.27 12.04
C VAL A 997 22.50 -1.12 12.91
N GLY A 998 23.35 -0.26 12.36
CA GLY A 998 23.88 0.90 13.06
C GLY A 998 24.61 1.88 12.15
N VAL A 999 25.16 2.94 12.73
CA VAL A 999 26.04 3.90 12.07
C VAL A 999 27.48 3.52 12.34
N ASN A 1000 28.30 3.36 11.29
CA ASN A 1000 29.73 3.11 11.46
C ASN A 1000 30.45 4.41 11.91
N PHE A 1001 31.14 4.35 13.05
CA PHE A 1001 31.66 5.51 13.78
C PHE A 1001 33.15 5.31 14.14
N PRO A 1002 33.98 6.38 14.18
CA PRO A 1002 35.39 6.23 14.55
C PRO A 1002 35.57 5.70 15.99
N MET A 1003 36.34 4.63 16.15
CA MET A 1003 36.56 3.98 17.46
C MET A 1003 37.13 4.96 18.51
N ASP A 1004 38.05 5.83 18.09
CA ASP A 1004 38.74 6.79 18.96
C ASP A 1004 37.79 7.80 19.60
N MET A 1005 36.63 8.06 18.97
CA MET A 1005 35.64 9.04 19.43
C MET A 1005 34.57 8.44 20.36
N VAL A 1006 34.55 7.11 20.57
CA VAL A 1006 33.51 6.42 21.36
C VAL A 1006 33.56 6.80 22.84
N SER A 1007 34.75 7.03 23.40
CA SER A 1007 34.97 7.50 24.77
C SER A 1007 34.51 8.94 24.97
N THR A 1008 34.81 9.82 24.01
CA THR A 1008 34.35 11.22 23.97
C THR A 1008 32.83 11.27 23.88
N LEU A 1009 32.23 10.44 23.02
CA LEU A 1009 30.78 10.32 22.90
C LEU A 1009 30.13 9.83 24.20
N GLN A 1010 30.65 8.76 24.83
CA GLN A 1010 30.12 8.26 26.11
C GLN A 1010 30.13 9.35 27.20
N SER A 1011 31.21 10.14 27.27
CA SER A 1011 31.32 11.26 28.21
C SER A 1011 30.25 12.32 27.97
N ALA A 1012 29.99 12.66 26.70
CA ALA A 1012 28.96 13.62 26.31
C ALA A 1012 27.53 13.10 26.53
N LEU A 1013 27.29 11.79 26.33
CA LEU A 1013 25.99 11.14 26.60
C LEU A 1013 25.62 11.18 28.08
N ILE A 1014 26.58 10.99 28.99
CA ILE A 1014 26.37 11.11 30.44
C ILE A 1014 25.94 12.53 30.82
N VAL A 1015 26.59 13.56 30.24
CA VAL A 1015 26.22 14.97 30.45
C VAL A 1015 24.83 15.29 29.86
N MET A 1016 24.47 14.75 28.70
CA MET A 1016 23.11 14.89 28.16
C MET A 1016 22.05 14.24 29.05
N ALA A 1017 22.30 13.02 29.54
CA ALA A 1017 21.37 12.29 30.39
C ALA A 1017 21.07 13.07 31.70
N ALA A 1018 22.11 13.61 32.36
CA ALA A 1018 21.97 14.41 33.58
C ALA A 1018 21.10 15.67 33.41
N ASN A 1019 21.06 16.25 32.20
CA ASN A 1019 20.29 17.46 31.90
C ASN A 1019 18.86 17.18 31.39
N THR A 1020 18.55 15.94 30.98
CA THR A 1020 17.30 15.63 30.25
C THR A 1020 16.14 15.28 31.18
N LYS A 1021 15.52 16.30 31.80
CA LYS A 1021 14.31 16.14 32.63
C LYS A 1021 13.03 15.99 31.78
N ILE A 1022 12.69 14.77 31.39
CA ILE A 1022 11.39 14.44 30.79
C ILE A 1022 10.30 14.52 31.88
N HIS A 1023 9.29 15.37 31.70
CA HIS A 1023 8.15 15.41 32.62
C HIS A 1023 7.16 14.29 32.27
N VAL A 1024 6.91 13.40 33.23
CA VAL A 1024 5.96 12.28 33.13
C VAL A 1024 4.85 12.49 34.15
N GLU A 1025 3.63 12.69 33.68
CA GLU A 1025 2.44 12.78 34.55
C GLU A 1025 2.12 11.40 35.17
N PRO A 1026 1.71 11.33 36.45
CA PRO A 1026 1.28 10.07 37.05
C PRO A 1026 0.01 9.52 36.40
N VAL A 1027 -0.18 8.20 36.48
CA VAL A 1027 -1.42 7.55 36.04
C VAL A 1027 -2.58 8.03 36.91
N SER A 1028 -3.70 8.41 36.29
CA SER A 1028 -4.88 8.89 36.99
C SER A 1028 -5.59 7.74 37.73
N ALA A 1029 -6.33 8.04 38.80
CA ALA A 1029 -7.20 7.04 39.45
C ALA A 1029 -8.34 6.59 38.52
N ILE A 1030 -8.92 5.42 38.78
CA ILE A 1030 -10.14 4.95 38.08
C ILE A 1030 -11.37 5.66 38.67
N ASP A 1031 -12.16 6.32 37.81
CA ASP A 1031 -13.54 6.70 38.11
C ASP A 1031 -14.42 5.45 37.98
N VAL A 1032 -14.64 4.77 39.12
CA VAL A 1032 -15.44 3.53 39.20
C VAL A 1032 -16.84 3.71 38.58
N LYS A 1033 -17.46 4.89 38.79
CA LYS A 1033 -18.80 5.18 38.24
C LYS A 1033 -18.76 5.29 36.71
N SER A 1034 -17.70 5.87 36.16
CA SER A 1034 -17.50 5.87 34.70
C SER A 1034 -17.20 4.47 34.17
N LYS A 1035 -16.34 3.68 34.84
CA LYS A 1035 -16.03 2.28 34.46
C LYS A 1035 -17.28 1.39 34.44
N GLU A 1036 -18.13 1.47 35.46
CA GLU A 1036 -19.43 0.78 35.49
C GLU A 1036 -20.36 1.25 34.36
N HIS A 1037 -20.53 2.57 34.20
CA HIS A 1037 -21.47 3.12 33.22
C HIS A 1037 -21.12 2.78 31.76
N ILE A 1038 -19.83 2.75 31.40
CA ILE A 1038 -19.41 2.38 30.04
C ILE A 1038 -19.43 0.87 29.80
N SER A 1039 -19.39 0.04 30.85
CA SER A 1039 -19.38 -1.42 30.74
C SER A 1039 -20.79 -2.03 30.71
N GLN A 1040 -21.84 -1.23 30.96
CA GLN A 1040 -23.23 -1.68 30.94
C GLN A 1040 -23.94 -1.26 29.65
N SER A 1041 -24.66 -2.20 29.03
CA SER A 1041 -25.53 -1.88 27.90
C SER A 1041 -26.67 -0.96 28.33
N LYS A 1042 -26.94 0.09 27.54
CA LYS A 1042 -28.05 1.01 27.81
C LYS A 1042 -29.37 0.24 27.74
N LYS A 1043 -30.07 0.13 28.88
CA LYS A 1043 -31.40 -0.46 28.95
C LYS A 1043 -32.36 0.29 28.02
N THR A 1044 -32.90 -0.41 27.04
CA THR A 1044 -34.03 0.06 26.22
C THR A 1044 -35.34 -0.12 27.00
N ILE A 1045 -36.40 0.59 26.61
CA ILE A 1045 -37.75 0.35 27.15
C ILE A 1045 -38.14 -1.13 27.02
N LEU A 1046 -37.83 -1.78 25.89
CA LEU A 1046 -38.05 -3.22 25.69
C LEU A 1046 -37.30 -4.08 26.73
N SER A 1047 -36.06 -3.76 27.07
CA SER A 1047 -35.32 -4.47 28.13
C SER A 1047 -35.83 -4.18 29.56
N PHE A 1048 -36.68 -3.18 29.73
CA PHE A 1048 -37.36 -2.88 30.99
C PHE A 1048 -38.64 -3.70 31.17
N PHE A 1049 -39.25 -4.16 30.06
CA PHE A 1049 -40.43 -5.03 30.03
C PHE A 1049 -40.12 -6.48 29.65
N ALA A 1050 -38.84 -6.83 29.42
CA ALA A 1050 -38.43 -8.21 29.21
C ALA A 1050 -38.65 -9.04 30.49
N PRO A 1051 -39.26 -10.24 30.40
CA PRO A 1051 -39.49 -11.07 31.58
C PRO A 1051 -38.16 -11.50 32.21
N GLN A 1052 -38.00 -11.27 33.51
CA GLN A 1052 -36.81 -11.74 34.22
C GLN A 1052 -36.93 -13.25 34.44
N GLY A 1053 -36.17 -14.02 33.67
CA GLY A 1053 -36.00 -15.46 33.90
C GLY A 1053 -35.49 -15.72 35.32
N SER A 1054 -35.99 -16.80 35.92
CA SER A 1054 -35.69 -17.18 37.30
C SER A 1054 -34.18 -17.34 37.53
N LYS A 1055 -33.63 -16.55 38.46
CA LYS A 1055 -32.30 -16.83 39.01
C LYS A 1055 -32.41 -18.07 39.89
N SER A 1056 -31.60 -19.08 39.62
CA SER A 1056 -31.40 -20.21 40.52
C SER A 1056 -30.61 -19.76 41.76
N ASP A 1057 -31.12 -20.10 42.94
CA ASP A 1057 -30.44 -19.81 44.21
C ASP A 1057 -29.20 -20.70 44.38
N VAL A 1058 -28.01 -20.10 44.27
CA VAL A 1058 -26.75 -20.75 44.65
C VAL A 1058 -26.25 -20.14 45.96
N LYS A 1059 -26.68 -20.74 47.08
CA LYS A 1059 -26.18 -20.39 48.41
C LYS A 1059 -24.68 -20.65 48.50
N ARG A 1060 -23.91 -19.66 49.00
CA ARG A 1060 -22.55 -19.86 49.52
C ARG A 1060 -22.57 -19.72 51.05
N PRO A 1061 -21.76 -20.48 51.80
CA PRO A 1061 -21.83 -20.52 53.25
C PRO A 1061 -21.27 -19.25 53.91
N ARG A 1062 -21.72 -18.96 55.13
CA ARG A 1062 -21.02 -18.04 56.04
C ARG A 1062 -19.82 -18.75 56.66
N VAL A 1063 -18.78 -17.96 56.95
CA VAL A 1063 -17.74 -18.29 57.93
C VAL A 1063 -17.75 -17.13 58.92
N ASP A 1064 -18.07 -17.40 60.19
CA ASP A 1064 -18.03 -16.42 61.28
C ASP A 1064 -16.72 -16.59 62.07
N SER A 1065 -16.00 -15.49 62.33
CA SER A 1065 -14.85 -15.50 63.25
C SER A 1065 -14.47 -14.11 63.81
N THR A 1066 -15.20 -13.64 64.83
CA THR A 1066 -14.70 -12.86 66.00
C THR A 1066 -14.02 -11.47 65.81
N PRO A 1067 -13.87 -10.62 66.88
CA PRO A 1067 -14.68 -10.50 68.09
C PRO A 1067 -15.11 -9.05 68.49
N LEU A 1068 -16.05 -9.04 69.43
CA LEU A 1068 -16.66 -7.99 70.28
C LEU A 1068 -15.85 -6.76 70.79
N LEU A 1069 -16.52 -5.59 70.78
CA LEU A 1069 -16.61 -4.53 71.84
C LEU A 1069 -15.35 -3.70 72.22
N PRO A 1070 -15.48 -2.58 73.00
CA PRO A 1070 -16.67 -1.80 73.46
C PRO A 1070 -16.86 -0.46 72.66
N SER A 1071 -18.00 0.26 72.66
CA SER A 1071 -18.63 1.10 73.72
C SER A 1071 -17.73 2.25 74.24
N THR A 1072 -18.18 3.48 74.53
CA THR A 1072 -19.52 4.01 74.90
C THR A 1072 -19.62 5.55 74.72
N ASP A 1073 -20.84 6.10 74.56
CA ASP A 1073 -21.42 7.37 75.12
C ASP A 1073 -20.59 8.67 75.37
N SER A 1074 -21.14 9.92 75.34
CA SER A 1074 -22.49 10.46 75.08
C SER A 1074 -22.51 12.02 75.06
N ARG A 1075 -23.68 12.65 74.83
CA ARG A 1075 -24.10 14.04 75.21
C ARG A 1075 -23.46 15.19 74.38
N ARG A 1076 -24.07 16.39 74.21
CA ARG A 1076 -25.42 16.94 74.55
C ARG A 1076 -25.70 18.23 73.71
N ALA A 1077 -26.97 18.51 73.41
CA ALA A 1077 -27.57 19.87 73.25
C ALA A 1077 -27.02 20.76 72.07
N SER A 1078 -27.61 21.90 71.66
CA SER A 1078 -28.87 22.60 72.02
C SER A 1078 -29.30 23.65 70.97
N LEU A 1079 -30.63 23.77 70.76
CA LEU A 1079 -31.40 25.01 70.48
C LEU A 1079 -31.21 25.76 69.12
N PRO A 1080 -32.17 26.65 68.70
CA PRO A 1080 -32.54 26.77 67.28
C PRO A 1080 -32.75 28.23 66.77
N SER A 1081 -33.60 28.38 65.73
CA SER A 1081 -34.15 29.61 65.11
C SER A 1081 -33.23 30.29 64.08
N TYR A 1082 -33.68 30.91 62.97
CA TYR A 1082 -35.02 31.11 62.37
C TYR A 1082 -35.02 30.61 60.88
N THR A 1083 -35.97 30.81 59.94
CA THR A 1083 -37.17 31.68 59.83
C THR A 1083 -38.23 31.08 58.86
N THR A 1084 -39.49 31.49 59.03
CA THR A 1084 -40.63 31.40 58.07
C THR A 1084 -40.67 32.63 57.13
N PRO A 1085 -41.58 32.81 56.10
CA PRO A 1085 -42.97 32.30 55.89
C PRO A 1085 -43.35 31.95 54.41
N ALA A 1086 -44.62 31.82 53.97
CA ALA A 1086 -45.73 30.97 54.45
C ALA A 1086 -46.89 30.82 53.41
N LYS A 1087 -47.59 29.67 53.45
CA LYS A 1087 -49.03 29.34 53.18
C LYS A 1087 -49.97 30.20 52.27
N LYS A 1088 -50.68 29.48 51.35
CA LYS A 1088 -52.05 29.72 50.77
C LYS A 1088 -52.19 30.97 49.83
N SER A 1089 -53.17 31.18 48.93
CA SER A 1089 -54.52 30.60 48.59
C SER A 1089 -54.90 31.03 47.13
N VAL A 1090 -55.95 30.60 46.38
CA VAL A 1090 -56.94 29.50 46.38
C VAL A 1090 -57.69 29.46 44.99
N ASP A 1091 -58.20 28.29 44.54
CA ASP A 1091 -59.16 28.05 43.41
C ASP A 1091 -58.78 28.51 41.97
N VAL A 1092 -59.30 27.95 40.85
CA VAL A 1092 -60.71 27.70 40.43
C VAL A 1092 -60.97 26.38 39.66
N LYS A 1093 -61.98 25.64 40.15
CA LYS A 1093 -62.97 24.71 39.51
C LYS A 1093 -62.71 24.04 38.13
N ARG A 1094 -62.83 22.69 38.15
CA ARG A 1094 -63.56 21.76 37.21
C ARG A 1094 -63.11 21.72 35.73
N VAL A 1095 -63.21 20.62 34.97
CA VAL A 1095 -64.18 19.48 34.95
C VAL A 1095 -63.47 18.12 34.71
N SER A 1096 -64.04 17.02 35.21
CA SER A 1096 -63.68 15.60 34.92
C SER A 1096 -64.73 14.94 34.01
N PRO A 1097 -64.40 13.88 33.24
CA PRO A 1097 -64.26 12.48 33.71
C PRO A 1097 -62.90 11.87 33.28
N SER A 1098 -62.29 10.85 33.90
CA SER A 1098 -62.73 9.58 34.53
C SER A 1098 -62.92 8.40 33.56
N ASP A 1099 -62.19 7.34 33.90
CA ASP A 1099 -62.10 5.95 33.40
C ASP A 1099 -63.21 5.37 32.52
N LYS A 1100 -62.77 4.53 31.57
CA LYS A 1100 -63.52 3.33 31.13
C LYS A 1100 -62.59 2.13 30.96
N SER A 1101 -62.56 1.28 32.00
CA SER A 1101 -62.61 -0.17 31.76
C SER A 1101 -64.04 -0.55 31.40
N ILE A 1102 -64.23 -1.46 30.43
CA ILE A 1102 -65.21 -2.57 30.47
C ILE A 1102 -65.14 -3.38 29.16
N SER A 1103 -65.40 -4.68 29.27
CA SER A 1103 -65.40 -5.65 28.18
C SER A 1103 -66.68 -5.68 27.35
N SER A 1104 -66.63 -6.43 26.25
CA SER A 1104 -67.78 -7.14 25.62
C SER A 1104 -69.00 -6.31 25.19
N PHE A 1105 -69.03 -5.89 23.92
CA PHE A 1105 -70.27 -5.53 23.20
C PHE A 1105 -70.28 -6.13 21.77
N PHE A 1106 -70.97 -7.28 21.63
CA PHE A 1106 -71.48 -7.93 20.40
C PHE A 1106 -70.51 -8.28 19.24
N ALA A 1107 -70.68 -9.30 18.39
CA ALA A 1107 -71.37 -10.60 18.29
C ALA A 1107 -71.46 -10.93 16.77
N PRO A 1108 -71.40 -12.20 16.29
CA PRO A 1108 -71.26 -12.50 14.86
C PRO A 1108 -72.51 -13.10 14.15
N LYS A 1109 -72.49 -13.15 12.81
CA LYS A 1109 -73.24 -14.00 11.84
C LYS A 1109 -72.67 -13.73 10.42
N SER A 1110 -72.72 -14.62 9.42
CA SER A 1110 -73.28 -15.99 9.28
C SER A 1110 -72.67 -16.78 8.10
N VAL A 1111 -72.52 -18.12 8.26
CA VAL A 1111 -73.01 -19.26 7.41
C VAL A 1111 -73.43 -18.91 5.97
N PRO A 1112 -73.06 -19.70 4.91
CA PRO A 1112 -72.96 -21.19 4.83
C PRO A 1112 -71.59 -21.71 4.27
N ARG A 1113 -71.24 -23.00 4.03
CA ARG A 1113 -71.66 -24.41 4.34
C ARG A 1113 -70.51 -25.35 3.84
N GLU A 1114 -70.30 -26.63 4.21
CA GLU A 1114 -70.73 -27.51 5.33
C GLU A 1114 -69.81 -28.78 5.44
N ASP A 1115 -70.12 -29.67 6.39
CA ASP A 1115 -69.84 -31.12 6.52
C ASP A 1115 -68.45 -31.81 6.55
N SER A 1116 -68.23 -32.45 7.73
CA SER A 1116 -67.72 -33.83 7.96
C SER A 1116 -66.23 -34.12 8.27
N LYS A 1117 -65.84 -33.87 9.54
CA LYS A 1117 -65.52 -34.86 10.62
C LYS A 1117 -64.75 -36.20 10.32
N PRO A 1118 -64.10 -36.84 11.34
CA PRO A 1118 -63.18 -36.32 12.38
C PRO A 1118 -62.05 -37.33 12.84
N LYS A 1119 -61.25 -36.96 13.87
CA LYS A 1119 -60.45 -37.85 14.79
C LYS A 1119 -59.30 -38.71 14.17
N ALA A 1120 -58.37 -39.35 14.90
CA ALA A 1120 -57.61 -39.11 16.16
C ALA A 1120 -56.63 -40.32 16.38
N GLU A 1121 -56.05 -40.74 17.52
CA GLU A 1121 -56.02 -40.33 18.96
C GLU A 1121 -54.77 -40.99 19.67
N ASP A 1122 -53.96 -40.21 20.42
CA ASP A 1122 -53.06 -40.60 21.56
C ASP A 1122 -51.82 -41.58 21.52
N LEU A 1123 -50.92 -41.35 22.51
CA LEU A 1123 -49.99 -42.25 23.31
C LEU A 1123 -48.67 -42.93 22.77
N ASP A 1124 -47.54 -42.45 23.34
CA ASP A 1124 -46.56 -43.13 24.26
C ASP A 1124 -45.47 -44.17 23.85
N SER A 1125 -44.39 -44.17 24.66
CA SER A 1125 -43.47 -45.25 25.06
C SER A 1125 -42.43 -45.90 24.09
N SER A 1126 -41.16 -45.49 24.29
CA SER A 1126 -39.97 -46.34 24.57
C SER A 1126 -39.34 -47.35 23.58
N MET A 1127 -38.00 -47.34 23.61
CA MET A 1127 -37.05 -48.49 23.62
C MET A 1127 -36.42 -49.08 22.33
N THR A 1128 -35.14 -48.75 22.15
CA THR A 1128 -33.97 -49.63 21.83
C THR A 1128 -33.84 -50.42 20.52
N ILE A 1129 -32.65 -50.23 19.89
CA ILE A 1129 -31.74 -51.27 19.31
C ILE A 1129 -32.25 -52.01 18.05
N ASP A 1130 -31.49 -52.23 16.96
CA ASP A 1130 -30.17 -51.79 16.45
C ASP A 1130 -30.03 -52.42 15.02
N LEU A 1131 -28.88 -52.29 14.36
CA LEU A 1131 -28.39 -53.07 13.21
C LEU A 1131 -29.00 -52.83 11.80
N VAL A 1132 -28.20 -52.14 10.98
CA VAL A 1132 -27.55 -52.66 9.75
C VAL A 1132 -28.38 -53.51 8.77
N SER A 1133 -28.55 -53.00 7.53
CA SER A 1133 -27.99 -53.62 6.31
C SER A 1133 -28.15 -52.75 5.04
N ASP A 1134 -27.01 -52.26 4.52
CA ASP A 1134 -26.49 -52.49 3.15
C ASP A 1134 -27.12 -51.89 1.85
N GLU A 1135 -26.21 -51.73 0.86
CA GLU A 1135 -26.35 -51.69 -0.62
C GLU A 1135 -27.19 -50.55 -1.30
N ASP A 1136 -26.74 -49.81 -2.32
CA ASP A 1136 -25.48 -49.74 -3.06
C ASP A 1136 -25.48 -48.57 -4.11
N GLU A 1137 -24.29 -48.27 -4.63
CA GLU A 1137 -23.92 -47.63 -5.92
C GLU A 1137 -24.86 -46.62 -6.64
N CYS A 1138 -24.48 -45.33 -6.65
CA CYS A 1138 -23.85 -44.69 -7.83
C CYS A 1138 -23.12 -43.36 -7.45
#